data_AF-A0A5M4D5N3-F1
#
_entry.id   AF-A0A5M4D5N3-F1
#
_cell.length_a   1.000
_cell.length_b   1.000
_cell.length_c   1.000
_cell.angle_alpha   90.00
_cell.angle_beta   90.00
_cell.angle_gamma   90.00
#
_symmetry.space_group_name_H-M   'P 1'
#
loop_
_entity.id
_entity.type
_entity.pdbx_description
1 polymer ?
#
loop_
_entity_poly.entity_id
_entity_poly.type
_entity_poly.pdbx_seq_one_letter_code
_entity_poly.pdbx_strand_id
1 'polypeptide(L)'
;MQQNIILAGVGGQGILTIARAISGAAVSRGMHVKQSEVHGMSQRGGAVQSHLRISDEPLHSDLIPVGKADVLIAAEPLESLRYVHMLRADGMIVASGNAFLNIGNYPAVEQVIDRIARHPRHIVIDTERLAKCAGSARSSNVVLLGAASTVLGLETSQIEQAVAEMFAAKGERVVESNRRALHFGRRAAEGYLRGLERGGTSREVRHWVDGLSTEQLEADGPMEGPVFDVGGLEDHLSGAEAHAVERLLWDVYEDGRKQLFEHEVYQIVQLVGAISPPQHVFLRVDDLISDESLARFPGERIVLKIVSPDVVHKSEARGVVFCDKDPACVRREIDALIDLHRKRGAKVYGALAAEFVERANRSLGGEMFVGIRATREFGPIVAAGLGGVDMEYLARVMRQGTAVAKGVATELTAEEFFDLFRHTAAYETVSGRARGHQRAVSDGELLRCFRAFIALARRFCVDRGAIGPDVAELEVNPFAFRHQCLVPLDGRGRLATAARRRTPRPISKIGRLIEPKTLALLGVSSRGRNFGRIILDNVVACGFDRANLRIIKPGEKEISGVRCVESISALPEPADLLVIATAAEQVPAIIDECVDSGKVHTAIVIPGGTGETEGSGSILDRIRAAIDRGRARADGGPVFLGPNCLGVMSRPGCYDTFFIPDAKLDKRRGAPARGVALVSQSGAFIVSRMSRSPTLDPALAISIGNQADLTVADMVRAVGERDEMHTIGVYVEGFADLDGLDLLHAVRELSQRGCTVVFYKAGRTEQGRDAAAGHTASVAGDYDICEAGATSAGALVAESFTEFEQLVELSSVLHDRPVQGRRLAAISNAGFETVGMADRVRGPGYEVELPTLSDATREQLARVLVEQQLGGLVNPRNPLDLTPMATEAAYEAASRVLLASGEFDALLVSAVPLTPSLATTPDEIGLGRTLADVLSALGAEFNKPVAAVVDAGAAYEGLVRKLREASIPVFRSADEAMRGMGRYLCHRTAW
;
A
#
# COMPACT_ATOMS: atom_id res chain seq x y z
N MET A 1 -39.81 17.33 15.76
CA MET A 1 -39.75 16.60 14.46
C MET A 1 -40.84 17.14 13.56
N GLN A 2 -40.50 17.57 12.34
CA GLN A 2 -41.46 17.91 11.29
C GLN A 2 -41.04 17.19 10.01
N GLN A 3 -41.99 16.58 9.30
CA GLN A 3 -41.73 15.92 8.03
C GLN A 3 -42.85 16.19 7.02
N ASN A 4 -42.45 16.61 5.82
CA ASN A 4 -43.28 16.85 4.66
C ASN A 4 -43.14 15.67 3.70
N ILE A 5 -44.24 14.96 3.44
CA ILE A 5 -44.26 13.72 2.67
C ILE A 5 -45.17 13.90 1.47
N ILE A 6 -44.64 13.65 0.27
CA ILE A 6 -45.45 13.53 -0.94
C ILE A 6 -45.68 12.06 -1.19
N LEU A 7 -46.95 11.68 -1.36
CA LEU A 7 -47.31 10.35 -1.83
C LEU A 7 -47.84 10.46 -3.25
N ALA A 8 -47.35 9.62 -4.15
CA ALA A 8 -47.70 9.63 -5.56
C ALA A 8 -47.94 8.22 -6.11
N GLY A 9 -48.84 8.08 -7.07
CA GLY A 9 -49.10 6.80 -7.72
C GLY A 9 -50.30 6.89 -8.65
N VAL A 10 -50.86 5.73 -8.99
CA VAL A 10 -52.04 5.59 -9.84
C VAL A 10 -53.22 5.06 -9.01
N GLY A 11 -54.44 5.45 -9.40
CA GLY A 11 -55.67 5.07 -8.74
C GLY A 11 -55.82 3.55 -8.61
N GLY A 12 -55.93 3.07 -7.37
CA GLY A 12 -56.02 1.65 -7.03
C GLY A 12 -54.79 1.06 -6.33
N GLN A 13 -53.68 1.79 -6.25
CA GLN A 13 -52.43 1.32 -5.64
C GLN A 13 -52.31 1.57 -4.12
N GLY A 14 -53.37 2.04 -3.45
CA GLY A 14 -53.39 2.14 -1.98
C GLY A 14 -52.63 3.35 -1.40
N ILE A 15 -52.43 4.43 -2.15
CA ILE A 15 -51.79 5.68 -1.69
C ILE A 15 -52.42 6.22 -0.40
N LEU A 16 -53.76 6.26 -0.34
CA LEU A 16 -54.48 6.73 0.84
C LEU A 16 -54.36 5.78 2.02
N THR A 17 -54.16 4.49 1.76
CA THR A 17 -53.89 3.50 2.80
C THR A 17 -52.54 3.77 3.46
N ILE A 18 -51.50 4.09 2.67
CA ILE A 18 -50.19 4.48 3.19
C ILE A 18 -50.32 5.78 4.00
N ALA A 19 -50.99 6.80 3.46
CA ALA A 19 -51.19 8.08 4.14
C ALA A 19 -51.90 7.93 5.49
N ARG A 20 -52.93 7.08 5.53
CA ARG A 20 -53.71 6.79 6.74
C ARG A 20 -52.90 6.03 7.79
N ALA A 21 -52.06 5.07 7.38
CA ALA A 21 -51.20 4.33 8.30
C ALA A 21 -50.16 5.24 8.95
N ILE A 22 -49.50 6.10 8.16
CA ILE A 22 -48.53 7.10 8.67
C ILE A 22 -49.23 8.08 9.61
N SER A 23 -50.41 8.58 9.22
CA SER A 23 -51.22 9.48 10.05
C SER A 23 -51.60 8.83 11.38
N GLY A 24 -52.06 7.57 11.37
CA GLY A 24 -52.42 6.83 12.57
C GLY A 24 -51.23 6.64 13.52
N ALA A 25 -50.07 6.26 12.98
CA ALA A 25 -48.84 6.13 13.75
C ALA A 25 -48.40 7.46 14.37
N ALA A 26 -48.44 8.56 13.60
CA ALA A 26 -48.09 9.89 14.09
C ALA A 26 -49.06 10.38 15.19
N VAL A 27 -50.37 10.19 15.02
CA VAL A 27 -51.38 10.55 16.03
C VAL A 27 -51.20 9.73 17.32
N SER A 28 -50.87 8.44 17.21
CA SER A 28 -50.61 7.60 18.39
C SER A 28 -49.41 8.09 19.22
N ARG A 29 -48.49 8.83 18.60
CA ARG A 29 -47.34 9.49 19.22
C ARG A 29 -47.65 10.91 19.72
N GLY A 30 -48.88 11.39 19.55
CA GLY A 30 -49.30 12.74 19.93
C GLY A 30 -48.88 13.84 18.94
N MET A 31 -48.49 13.48 17.71
CA MET A 31 -48.07 14.45 16.70
C MET A 31 -49.28 15.09 15.99
N HIS A 32 -49.08 16.32 15.50
CA HIS A 32 -50.01 17.01 14.61
C HIS A 32 -49.89 16.47 13.18
N VAL A 33 -51.04 16.20 12.55
CA VAL A 33 -51.11 15.69 11.17
C VAL A 33 -52.01 16.59 10.32
N LYS A 34 -51.55 16.93 9.12
CA LYS A 34 -52.37 17.56 8.07
C LYS A 34 -52.19 16.80 6.76
N GLN A 35 -53.30 16.56 6.07
CA GLN A 35 -53.32 15.83 4.82
C GLN A 35 -54.17 16.59 3.80
N SER A 36 -53.66 16.73 2.57
CA SER A 36 -54.36 17.30 1.42
C SER A 36 -54.29 16.32 0.26
N GLU A 37 -55.42 16.05 -0.40
CA GLU A 37 -55.52 15.06 -1.46
C GLU A 37 -56.23 15.65 -2.68
N VAL A 38 -55.70 15.43 -3.89
CA VAL A 38 -56.39 15.82 -5.12
C VAL A 38 -57.29 14.66 -5.57
N HIS A 39 -58.60 14.76 -5.28
CA HIS A 39 -59.61 13.75 -5.65
C HIS A 39 -60.08 13.81 -7.12
N GLY A 40 -59.51 14.74 -7.91
CA GLY A 40 -60.12 15.23 -9.15
C GLY A 40 -60.27 14.25 -10.32
N MET A 41 -59.59 13.09 -10.34
CA MET A 41 -59.74 12.06 -11.39
C MET A 41 -59.47 10.64 -10.88
N SER A 42 -59.85 10.32 -9.64
CA SER A 42 -59.68 8.98 -9.03
C SER A 42 -60.61 7.90 -9.62
N GLN A 43 -60.68 7.77 -10.95
CA GLN A 43 -61.10 6.55 -11.63
C GLN A 43 -59.91 5.58 -11.72
N ARG A 44 -60.18 4.27 -11.83
CA ARG A 44 -59.11 3.26 -11.98
C ARG A 44 -58.18 3.68 -13.12
N GLY A 45 -56.90 3.87 -12.83
CA GLY A 45 -55.89 4.24 -13.83
C GLY A 45 -55.56 5.74 -13.94
N GLY A 46 -56.15 6.65 -13.15
CA GLY A 46 -55.75 8.06 -13.11
C GLY A 46 -54.59 8.33 -12.12
N ALA A 47 -53.84 9.41 -12.33
CA ALA A 47 -52.73 9.76 -11.43
C ALA A 47 -53.24 10.38 -10.10
N VAL A 48 -52.63 9.98 -8.99
CA VAL A 48 -53.06 10.28 -7.61
C VAL A 48 -51.89 10.87 -6.83
N GLN A 49 -52.16 11.93 -6.08
CA GLN A 49 -51.18 12.57 -5.20
C GLN A 49 -51.82 12.96 -3.87
N SER A 50 -51.07 12.76 -2.77
CA SER A 50 -51.40 13.25 -1.44
C SER A 50 -50.23 14.02 -0.85
N HIS A 51 -50.51 15.20 -0.30
CA HIS A 51 -49.62 15.90 0.61
C HIS A 51 -49.90 15.41 2.03
N LEU A 52 -48.87 14.97 2.74
CA LEU A 52 -48.97 14.55 4.13
C LEU A 52 -47.89 15.27 4.95
N ARG A 53 -48.29 15.93 6.02
CA ARG A 53 -47.39 16.65 6.92
C ARG A 53 -47.60 16.15 8.34
N ILE A 54 -46.50 15.78 8.99
CA ILE A 54 -46.48 15.37 10.39
C ILE A 54 -45.53 16.28 11.17
N SER A 55 -45.90 16.69 12.38
CA SER A 55 -45.09 17.58 13.20
C SER A 55 -45.35 17.43 14.69
N ASP A 56 -44.33 17.61 15.52
CA ASP A 56 -44.49 17.78 16.97
C ASP A 56 -45.08 19.16 17.33
N GLU A 57 -45.06 20.11 16.38
CA GLU A 57 -45.63 21.45 16.52
C GLU A 57 -46.91 21.62 15.69
N PRO A 58 -47.82 22.56 16.06
CA PRO A 58 -49.05 22.81 15.31
C PRO A 58 -48.82 23.12 13.82
N LEU A 59 -49.54 22.39 12.94
CA LEU A 59 -49.47 22.59 11.49
C LEU A 59 -50.59 23.54 11.00
N HIS A 60 -50.20 24.65 10.37
CA HIS A 60 -51.13 25.67 9.88
C HIS A 60 -51.58 25.49 8.41
N SER A 61 -50.89 24.66 7.62
CA SER A 61 -51.23 24.38 6.22
C SER A 61 -51.05 22.90 5.90
N ASP A 62 -51.93 22.38 5.05
CA ASP A 62 -51.95 21.02 4.52
C ASP A 62 -51.13 20.85 3.23
N LEU A 63 -50.79 21.94 2.55
CA LEU A 63 -49.95 21.91 1.34
C LEU A 63 -48.45 21.98 1.67
N ILE A 64 -47.67 21.33 0.81
CA ILE A 64 -46.19 21.32 0.85
C ILE A 64 -45.70 22.22 -0.29
N PRO A 65 -44.88 23.24 0.00
CA PRO A 65 -44.29 24.07 -1.07
C PRO A 65 -43.34 23.27 -1.97
N VAL A 66 -43.17 23.73 -3.21
CA VAL A 66 -42.21 23.15 -4.17
C VAL A 66 -40.80 23.14 -3.57
N GLY A 67 -40.08 22.04 -3.75
CA GLY A 67 -38.73 21.85 -3.20
C GLY A 67 -38.64 21.75 -1.67
N LYS A 68 -39.76 21.49 -0.97
CA LYS A 68 -39.80 21.40 0.50
C LYS A 68 -40.25 20.04 1.05
N ALA A 69 -40.54 19.06 0.19
CA ALA A 69 -40.82 17.70 0.64
C ALA A 69 -39.53 17.02 1.13
N ASP A 70 -39.62 16.31 2.26
CA ASP A 70 -38.54 15.51 2.84
C ASP A 70 -38.49 14.11 2.24
N VAL A 71 -39.65 13.53 1.97
CA VAL A 71 -39.80 12.17 1.45
C VAL A 71 -40.83 12.17 0.32
N LEU A 72 -40.49 11.52 -0.79
CA LEU A 72 -41.40 11.20 -1.88
C LEU A 72 -41.63 9.68 -1.90
N ILE A 73 -42.84 9.25 -1.57
CA ILE A 73 -43.24 7.84 -1.60
C ILE A 73 -44.07 7.60 -2.86
N ALA A 74 -43.56 6.79 -3.79
CA ALA A 74 -44.19 6.56 -5.08
C ALA A 74 -44.56 5.09 -5.27
N ALA A 75 -45.86 4.79 -5.44
CA ALA A 75 -46.31 3.43 -5.77
C ALA A 75 -46.11 3.05 -7.24
N GLU A 76 -45.64 4.00 -8.03
CA GLU A 76 -45.40 3.87 -9.47
C GLU A 76 -44.12 4.66 -9.81
N PRO A 77 -43.13 4.06 -10.51
CA PRO A 77 -41.83 4.69 -10.70
C PRO A 77 -41.86 5.97 -11.57
N LEU A 78 -42.69 6.08 -12.61
CA LEU A 78 -42.80 7.31 -13.40
C LEU A 78 -43.41 8.46 -12.58
N GLU A 79 -44.34 8.15 -11.69
CA GLU A 79 -44.93 9.14 -10.77
C GLU A 79 -43.89 9.73 -9.82
N SER A 80 -42.83 8.98 -9.46
CA SER A 80 -41.72 9.54 -8.68
C SER A 80 -41.00 10.68 -9.44
N LEU A 81 -40.73 10.49 -10.73
CA LEU A 81 -40.08 11.52 -11.56
C LEU A 81 -41.01 12.71 -11.82
N ARG A 82 -42.31 12.47 -11.91
CA ARG A 82 -43.31 13.54 -12.09
C ARG A 82 -43.33 14.49 -10.91
N TYR A 83 -43.10 13.99 -9.69
CA TYR A 83 -43.16 14.77 -8.46
C TYR A 83 -41.80 15.06 -7.81
N VAL A 84 -40.69 14.67 -8.42
CA VAL A 84 -39.34 14.91 -7.88
C VAL A 84 -39.05 16.41 -7.66
N HIS A 85 -39.66 17.31 -8.43
CA HIS A 85 -39.54 18.76 -8.26
C HIS A 85 -40.11 19.28 -6.93
N MET A 86 -40.97 18.50 -6.26
CA MET A 86 -41.50 18.83 -4.93
C MET A 86 -40.50 18.49 -3.82
N LEU A 87 -39.56 17.57 -4.10
CA LEU A 87 -38.56 17.08 -3.17
C LEU A 87 -37.43 18.11 -3.00
N ARG A 88 -36.96 18.29 -1.76
CA ARG A 88 -35.74 19.07 -1.52
C ARG A 88 -34.51 18.32 -2.04
N ALA A 89 -33.42 19.04 -2.30
CA ALA A 89 -32.22 18.46 -2.93
C ALA A 89 -31.62 17.24 -2.19
N ASP A 90 -31.76 17.18 -0.86
CA ASP A 90 -31.30 16.08 0.00
C ASP A 90 -32.45 15.16 0.48
N GLY A 91 -33.64 15.28 -0.11
CA GLY A 91 -34.82 14.48 0.24
C GLY A 91 -34.69 13.02 -0.22
N MET A 92 -35.54 12.14 0.31
CA MET A 92 -35.52 10.71 -0.02
C MET A 92 -36.62 10.35 -1.02
N ILE A 93 -36.28 9.59 -2.07
CA ILE A 93 -37.26 8.90 -2.91
C ILE A 93 -37.43 7.45 -2.43
N VAL A 94 -38.66 7.01 -2.18
CA VAL A 94 -39.00 5.61 -1.91
C VAL A 94 -40.02 5.18 -2.95
N ALA A 95 -39.59 4.38 -3.93
CA ALA A 95 -40.41 4.02 -5.06
C ALA A 95 -40.59 2.51 -5.21
N SER A 96 -41.76 2.12 -5.71
CA SER A 96 -41.96 0.79 -6.28
C SER A 96 -41.19 0.68 -7.60
N GLY A 97 -40.53 -0.47 -7.83
CA GLY A 97 -39.94 -0.82 -9.13
C GLY A 97 -40.97 -1.33 -10.14
N ASN A 98 -42.22 -1.60 -9.71
CA ASN A 98 -43.27 -2.14 -10.57
C ASN A 98 -44.01 -1.00 -11.29
N ALA A 99 -43.96 -0.99 -12.64
CA ALA A 99 -44.68 -0.02 -13.47
C ALA A 99 -46.15 -0.40 -13.66
N PHE A 100 -47.03 0.60 -13.68
CA PHE A 100 -48.45 0.41 -14.00
C PHE A 100 -48.73 0.83 -15.44
N LEU A 101 -48.75 -0.13 -16.37
CA LEU A 101 -48.87 0.12 -17.81
C LEU A 101 -50.31 0.48 -18.23
N ASN A 102 -50.69 1.74 -18.04
CA ASN A 102 -52.01 2.29 -18.39
C ASN A 102 -51.97 3.38 -19.49
N ILE A 103 -50.78 3.67 -20.04
CA ILE A 103 -50.56 4.62 -21.13
C ILE A 103 -49.79 3.96 -22.28
N GLY A 104 -50.11 4.32 -23.53
CA GLY A 104 -49.53 3.69 -24.73
C GLY A 104 -48.06 4.04 -25.02
N ASN A 105 -47.51 5.04 -24.34
CA ASN A 105 -46.14 5.55 -24.54
C ASN A 105 -45.29 5.50 -23.25
N TYR A 106 -45.54 4.52 -22.37
CA TYR A 106 -44.76 4.35 -21.15
C TYR A 106 -43.28 4.06 -21.49
N PRO A 107 -42.30 4.82 -20.99
CA PRO A 107 -40.88 4.58 -21.27
C PRO A 107 -40.41 3.21 -20.77
N ALA A 108 -39.28 2.71 -21.25
CA ALA A 108 -38.73 1.47 -20.70
C ALA A 108 -38.52 1.61 -19.18
N VAL A 109 -39.09 0.69 -18.40
CA VAL A 109 -39.14 0.80 -16.93
C VAL A 109 -37.73 0.97 -16.34
N GLU A 110 -36.75 0.26 -16.87
CA GLU A 110 -35.35 0.40 -16.46
C GLU A 110 -34.79 1.82 -16.68
N GLN A 111 -35.16 2.51 -17.77
CA GLN A 111 -34.74 3.90 -17.99
C GLN A 111 -35.36 4.85 -16.95
N VAL A 112 -36.60 4.57 -16.53
CA VAL A 112 -37.28 5.32 -15.47
C VAL A 112 -36.55 5.08 -14.14
N ILE A 113 -36.25 3.83 -13.80
CA ILE A 113 -35.52 3.45 -12.58
C ILE A 113 -34.11 4.05 -12.57
N ASP A 114 -33.36 3.97 -13.67
CA ASP A 114 -32.02 4.58 -13.80
C ASP A 114 -32.08 6.11 -13.60
N ARG A 115 -33.17 6.74 -14.03
CA ARG A 115 -33.39 8.18 -13.82
C ARG A 115 -33.71 8.50 -12.36
N ILE A 116 -34.46 7.64 -11.67
CA ILE A 116 -34.67 7.73 -10.22
C ILE A 116 -33.34 7.58 -9.49
N ALA A 117 -32.49 6.63 -9.93
CA ALA A 117 -31.20 6.34 -9.33
C ALA A 117 -30.16 7.46 -9.46
N ARG A 118 -30.40 8.47 -10.31
CA ARG A 118 -29.61 9.71 -10.33
C ARG A 118 -29.91 10.62 -9.14
N HIS A 119 -31.01 10.39 -8.42
CA HIS A 119 -31.28 11.09 -7.18
C HIS A 119 -30.37 10.50 -6.08
N PRO A 120 -29.61 11.30 -5.31
CA PRO A 120 -28.60 10.79 -4.38
C PRO A 120 -29.14 9.89 -3.28
N ARG A 121 -30.40 10.09 -2.89
CA ARG A 121 -31.08 9.33 -1.86
C ARG A 121 -32.34 8.72 -2.45
N HIS A 122 -32.28 7.42 -2.72
CA HIS A 122 -33.39 6.66 -3.26
C HIS A 122 -33.43 5.23 -2.73
N ILE A 123 -34.63 4.66 -2.72
CA ILE A 123 -34.90 3.24 -2.49
C ILE A 123 -35.86 2.82 -3.61
N VAL A 124 -35.50 1.77 -4.35
CA VAL A 124 -36.35 1.18 -5.39
C VAL A 124 -36.41 -0.33 -5.19
N ILE A 125 -37.59 -0.86 -4.89
CA ILE A 125 -37.80 -2.29 -4.58
C ILE A 125 -38.98 -2.86 -5.36
N ASP A 126 -38.95 -4.16 -5.67
CA ASP A 126 -40.09 -4.87 -6.25
C ASP A 126 -41.15 -5.14 -5.17
N THR A 127 -42.12 -4.23 -5.07
CA THR A 127 -43.16 -4.29 -4.04
C THR A 127 -44.16 -5.41 -4.29
N GLU A 128 -44.42 -5.77 -5.55
CA GLU A 128 -45.35 -6.86 -5.90
C GLU A 128 -44.78 -8.24 -5.53
N ARG A 129 -43.50 -8.47 -5.82
CA ARG A 129 -42.80 -9.71 -5.47
C ARG A 129 -42.80 -9.91 -3.96
N LEU A 130 -42.35 -8.90 -3.21
CA LEU A 130 -42.30 -8.95 -1.75
C LEU A 130 -43.70 -9.14 -1.13
N ALA A 131 -44.74 -8.53 -1.71
CA ALA A 131 -46.12 -8.74 -1.26
C ALA A 131 -46.61 -10.17 -1.50
N LYS A 132 -46.23 -10.78 -2.64
CA LYS A 132 -46.49 -12.20 -2.91
C LYS A 132 -45.77 -13.09 -1.89
N CYS A 133 -44.50 -12.82 -1.57
CA CYS A 133 -43.75 -13.53 -0.53
C CYS A 133 -44.42 -13.41 0.85
N ALA A 134 -44.97 -12.25 1.19
CA ALA A 134 -45.72 -12.01 2.43
C ALA A 134 -47.10 -12.73 2.48
N GLY A 135 -47.53 -13.35 1.37
CA GLY A 135 -48.74 -14.15 1.27
C GLY A 135 -49.93 -13.45 0.61
N SER A 136 -49.78 -12.21 0.11
CA SER A 136 -50.84 -11.48 -0.59
C SER A 136 -50.31 -10.38 -1.51
N ALA A 137 -50.48 -10.53 -2.82
CA ALA A 137 -50.14 -9.48 -3.79
C ALA A 137 -50.90 -8.16 -3.55
N ARG A 138 -52.03 -8.19 -2.84
CA ARG A 138 -52.82 -7.00 -2.47
C ARG A 138 -52.15 -6.13 -1.40
N SER A 139 -51.03 -6.57 -0.84
CA SER A 139 -50.29 -5.89 0.23
C SER A 139 -49.06 -5.13 -0.28
N SER A 140 -48.90 -4.92 -1.59
CA SER A 140 -47.78 -4.17 -2.20
C SER A 140 -47.63 -2.74 -1.66
N ASN A 141 -48.75 -2.07 -1.37
CA ASN A 141 -48.74 -0.76 -0.71
C ASN A 141 -48.20 -0.80 0.73
N VAL A 142 -48.41 -1.91 1.45
CA VAL A 142 -47.87 -2.11 2.80
C VAL A 142 -46.39 -2.47 2.76
N VAL A 143 -45.92 -3.17 1.72
CA VAL A 143 -44.47 -3.32 1.45
C VAL A 143 -43.83 -1.96 1.23
N LEU A 144 -44.42 -1.11 0.40
CA LEU A 144 -43.90 0.24 0.15
C LEU A 144 -43.87 1.10 1.41
N LEU A 145 -44.91 1.01 2.26
CA LEU A 145 -44.93 1.64 3.58
C LEU A 145 -43.80 1.10 4.48
N GLY A 146 -43.54 -0.21 4.43
CA GLY A 146 -42.44 -0.85 5.13
C GLY A 146 -41.09 -0.28 4.72
N ALA A 147 -40.85 -0.12 3.42
CA ALA A 147 -39.65 0.52 2.90
C ALA A 147 -39.52 1.97 3.36
N ALA A 148 -40.61 2.74 3.28
CA ALA A 148 -40.63 4.13 3.72
C ALA A 148 -40.40 4.28 5.23
N SER A 149 -40.77 3.29 6.04
CA SER A 149 -40.56 3.35 7.50
C SER A 149 -39.11 3.59 7.92
N THR A 150 -38.13 3.19 7.09
CA THR A 150 -36.69 3.44 7.30
C THR A 150 -36.30 4.92 7.31
N VAL A 151 -37.15 5.81 6.77
CA VAL A 151 -36.85 7.24 6.61
C VAL A 151 -37.90 8.18 7.19
N LEU A 152 -38.99 7.65 7.77
CA LEU A 152 -40.12 8.44 8.28
C LEU A 152 -39.93 8.97 9.71
N GLY A 153 -38.87 8.57 10.42
CA GLY A 153 -38.61 9.04 11.81
C GLY A 153 -39.67 8.62 12.84
N LEU A 154 -40.55 7.68 12.47
CA LEU A 154 -41.58 7.08 13.33
C LEU A 154 -41.11 5.69 13.78
N GLU A 155 -41.51 5.29 15.00
CA GLU A 155 -41.21 3.95 15.51
C GLU A 155 -41.97 2.90 14.71
N THR A 156 -41.28 1.84 14.30
CA THR A 156 -41.89 0.83 13.42
C THR A 156 -43.01 0.06 14.09
N SER A 157 -42.92 -0.16 15.40
CA SER A 157 -44.01 -0.75 16.19
C SER A 157 -45.31 0.07 16.10
N GLN A 158 -45.21 1.41 15.98
CA GLN A 158 -46.37 2.29 15.84
C GLN A 158 -47.00 2.15 14.45
N ILE A 159 -46.17 2.08 13.40
CA ILE A 159 -46.65 1.85 12.03
C ILE A 159 -47.30 0.46 11.92
N GLU A 160 -46.70 -0.55 12.52
CA GLU A 160 -47.23 -1.91 12.54
C GLU A 160 -48.58 -1.99 13.26
N GLN A 161 -48.72 -1.32 14.40
CA GLN A 161 -49.97 -1.23 15.13
C GLN A 161 -51.06 -0.52 14.31
N ALA A 162 -50.74 0.60 13.67
CA ALA A 162 -51.67 1.33 12.80
C ALA A 162 -52.14 0.46 11.62
N VAL A 163 -51.23 -0.31 11.00
CA VAL A 163 -51.58 -1.28 9.96
C VAL A 163 -52.49 -2.38 10.50
N ALA A 164 -52.20 -2.94 11.67
CA ALA A 164 -53.01 -4.00 12.28
C ALA A 164 -54.45 -3.54 12.56
N GLU A 165 -54.61 -2.35 13.15
CA GLU A 165 -55.92 -1.74 13.43
C GLU A 165 -56.71 -1.47 12.15
N MET A 166 -56.05 -0.96 11.10
CA MET A 166 -56.68 -0.68 9.80
C MET A 166 -57.26 -1.93 9.13
N PHE A 167 -56.65 -3.09 9.35
CA PHE A 167 -57.07 -4.35 8.72
C PHE A 167 -57.77 -5.33 9.67
N ALA A 168 -57.95 -4.98 10.96
CA ALA A 168 -58.57 -5.84 11.97
C ALA A 168 -59.92 -6.42 11.53
N ALA A 169 -60.78 -5.59 10.91
CA ALA A 169 -62.09 -6.00 10.42
C ALA A 169 -62.05 -7.02 9.26
N LYS A 170 -60.88 -7.27 8.65
CA LYS A 170 -60.70 -8.21 7.53
C LYS A 170 -60.17 -9.60 7.98
N GLY A 171 -60.00 -9.80 9.28
CA GLY A 171 -59.60 -11.07 9.89
C GLY A 171 -58.08 -11.22 10.11
N GLU A 172 -57.70 -12.07 11.06
CA GLU A 172 -56.31 -12.24 11.53
C GLU A 172 -55.33 -12.60 10.41
N ARG A 173 -55.73 -13.48 9.47
CA ARG A 173 -54.89 -13.86 8.34
C ARG A 173 -54.50 -12.67 7.45
N VAL A 174 -55.41 -11.70 7.29
CA VAL A 174 -55.14 -10.48 6.51
C VAL A 174 -54.23 -9.55 7.30
N VAL A 175 -54.44 -9.39 8.61
CA VAL A 175 -53.57 -8.62 9.48
C VAL A 175 -52.14 -9.16 9.43
N GLU A 176 -51.97 -10.48 9.59
CA GLU A 176 -50.67 -11.13 9.59
C GLU A 176 -49.94 -10.99 8.24
N SER A 177 -50.65 -11.15 7.12
CA SER A 177 -50.06 -10.93 5.79
C SER A 177 -49.57 -9.49 5.59
N ASN A 178 -50.23 -8.50 6.19
CA ASN A 178 -49.81 -7.10 6.11
C ASN A 178 -48.67 -6.78 7.07
N ARG A 179 -48.60 -7.40 8.25
CA ARG A 179 -47.45 -7.31 9.15
C ARG A 179 -46.19 -7.87 8.48
N ARG A 180 -46.28 -9.05 7.88
CA ARG A 180 -45.20 -9.65 7.08
C ARG A 180 -44.80 -8.75 5.90
N ALA A 181 -45.77 -8.18 5.18
CA ALA A 181 -45.49 -7.26 4.08
C ALA A 181 -44.73 -6.00 4.54
N LEU A 182 -45.13 -5.42 5.68
CA LEU A 182 -44.44 -4.27 6.28
C LEU A 182 -43.00 -4.62 6.65
N HIS A 183 -42.80 -5.78 7.29
CA HIS A 183 -41.48 -6.27 7.67
C HIS A 183 -40.57 -6.49 6.45
N PHE A 184 -41.07 -7.18 5.42
CA PHE A 184 -40.31 -7.47 4.20
C PHE A 184 -39.92 -6.20 3.45
N GLY A 185 -40.83 -5.23 3.35
CA GLY A 185 -40.53 -3.93 2.74
C GLY A 185 -39.42 -3.18 3.48
N ARG A 186 -39.45 -3.20 4.82
CA ARG A 186 -38.41 -2.59 5.64
C ARG A 186 -37.06 -3.30 5.45
N ARG A 187 -37.03 -4.63 5.55
CA ARG A 187 -35.79 -5.41 5.37
C ARG A 187 -35.18 -5.20 3.99
N ALA A 188 -36.00 -5.23 2.94
CA ALA A 188 -35.55 -4.97 1.58
C ALA A 188 -34.93 -3.57 1.43
N ALA A 189 -35.56 -2.55 2.04
CA ALA A 189 -35.02 -1.19 2.03
C ALA A 189 -33.70 -1.05 2.82
N GLU A 190 -33.59 -1.70 3.98
CA GLU A 190 -32.34 -1.71 4.77
C GLU A 190 -31.20 -2.39 3.98
N GLY A 191 -31.46 -3.57 3.40
CA GLY A 191 -30.50 -4.25 2.54
C GLY A 191 -30.13 -3.45 1.29
N TYR A 192 -31.10 -2.74 0.71
CA TYR A 192 -30.87 -1.86 -0.44
C TYR A 192 -29.93 -0.70 -0.08
N LEU A 193 -30.22 0.03 1.00
CA LEU A 193 -29.37 1.13 1.47
C LEU A 193 -27.96 0.64 1.81
N ARG A 194 -27.83 -0.49 2.51
CA ARG A 194 -26.52 -1.08 2.80
C ARG A 194 -25.76 -1.53 1.57
N GLY A 195 -26.45 -2.10 0.57
CA GLY A 195 -25.83 -2.48 -0.70
C GLY A 195 -25.25 -1.28 -1.45
N LEU A 196 -25.98 -0.15 -1.45
CA LEU A 196 -25.47 1.12 -1.99
C LEU A 196 -24.27 1.65 -1.18
N GLU A 197 -24.34 1.61 0.16
CA GLU A 197 -23.23 1.99 1.05
C GLU A 197 -21.99 1.12 0.84
N ARG A 198 -22.19 -0.16 0.49
CA ARG A 198 -21.14 -1.14 0.14
C ARG A 198 -20.71 -1.07 -1.32
N GLY A 199 -21.12 -0.04 -2.07
CA GLY A 199 -20.59 0.30 -3.38
C GLY A 199 -21.31 -0.30 -4.58
N GLY A 200 -22.38 -1.06 -4.38
CA GLY A 200 -23.21 -1.58 -5.47
C GLY A 200 -23.94 -0.46 -6.20
N THR A 201 -24.12 -0.59 -7.51
CA THR A 201 -25.03 0.27 -8.27
C THR A 201 -26.48 0.01 -7.87
N SER A 202 -27.35 1.00 -8.05
CA SER A 202 -28.80 0.85 -7.82
C SER A 202 -29.39 -0.39 -8.50
N ARG A 203 -28.87 -0.74 -9.68
CA ARG A 203 -29.30 -1.91 -10.45
C ARG A 203 -28.85 -3.23 -9.83
N GLU A 204 -27.58 -3.35 -9.43
CA GLU A 204 -27.03 -4.55 -8.79
C GLU A 204 -27.69 -4.81 -7.43
N VAL A 205 -27.82 -3.74 -6.64
CA VAL A 205 -28.50 -3.75 -5.34
C VAL A 205 -29.93 -4.23 -5.49
N ARG A 206 -30.68 -3.66 -6.44
CA ARG A 206 -32.06 -4.09 -6.71
C ARG A 206 -32.12 -5.54 -7.12
N HIS A 207 -31.24 -5.99 -8.03
CA HIS A 207 -31.20 -7.37 -8.48
C HIS A 207 -30.94 -8.35 -7.32
N TRP A 208 -30.05 -8.00 -6.39
CA TRP A 208 -29.82 -8.80 -5.20
C TRP A 208 -31.01 -8.82 -4.25
N VAL A 209 -31.65 -7.67 -3.98
CA VAL A 209 -32.88 -7.60 -3.15
C VAL A 209 -34.00 -8.45 -3.79
N ASP A 210 -34.10 -8.41 -5.12
CA ASP A 210 -35.02 -9.23 -5.92
C ASP A 210 -34.62 -10.72 -5.93
N GLY A 211 -33.46 -11.09 -5.41
CA GLY A 211 -32.98 -12.46 -5.24
C GLY A 211 -33.19 -13.06 -3.85
N LEU A 212 -33.55 -12.24 -2.84
CA LEU A 212 -33.69 -12.71 -1.45
C LEU A 212 -34.78 -13.79 -1.29
N SER A 213 -34.48 -14.84 -0.52
CA SER A 213 -35.44 -15.87 -0.12
C SER A 213 -36.40 -15.38 0.97
N THR A 214 -37.53 -16.07 1.15
CA THR A 214 -38.46 -15.76 2.24
C THR A 214 -37.80 -15.93 3.61
N GLU A 215 -36.93 -16.94 3.80
CA GLU A 215 -36.22 -17.11 5.09
C GLU A 215 -35.29 -15.92 5.36
N GLN A 216 -34.58 -15.41 4.34
CA GLN A 216 -33.71 -14.24 4.49
C GLN A 216 -34.47 -12.95 4.81
N LEU A 217 -35.72 -12.85 4.35
CA LEU A 217 -36.64 -11.76 4.65
C LEU A 217 -37.36 -11.93 6.00
N GLU A 218 -37.35 -13.11 6.62
CA GLU A 218 -37.93 -13.38 7.94
C GLU A 218 -36.91 -13.39 9.07
N ALA A 219 -35.62 -13.47 8.75
CA ALA A 219 -34.56 -13.51 9.75
C ALA A 219 -34.56 -12.26 10.66
N ASP A 220 -34.26 -12.45 11.96
CA ASP A 220 -34.04 -11.38 12.92
C ASP A 220 -32.59 -10.84 12.87
N GLY A 221 -32.40 -9.55 13.13
CA GLY A 221 -31.09 -8.88 13.13
C GLY A 221 -30.80 -8.05 11.86
N PRO A 222 -29.74 -7.22 11.89
CA PRO A 222 -29.45 -6.27 10.82
C PRO A 222 -29.10 -6.99 9.51
N MET A 223 -29.76 -6.60 8.40
CA MET A 223 -29.38 -7.08 7.07
C MET A 223 -28.08 -6.41 6.66
N GLU A 224 -27.00 -7.18 6.54
CA GLU A 224 -25.68 -6.62 6.21
C GLU A 224 -25.59 -6.07 4.77
N GLY A 225 -26.49 -6.49 3.87
CA GLY A 225 -26.38 -6.20 2.44
C GLY A 225 -25.29 -7.04 1.78
N PRO A 226 -25.34 -7.28 0.48
CA PRO A 226 -24.29 -8.02 -0.21
C PRO A 226 -23.04 -7.14 -0.25
N VAL A 227 -21.88 -7.77 -0.15
CA VAL A 227 -20.68 -7.18 -0.73
C VAL A 227 -20.83 -7.44 -2.22
N PHE A 228 -21.18 -6.42 -2.98
CA PHE A 228 -21.05 -6.51 -4.42
C PHE A 228 -19.56 -6.64 -4.68
N ASP A 229 -19.18 -7.82 -5.17
CA ASP A 229 -17.88 -7.95 -5.80
C ASP A 229 -17.89 -6.96 -6.95
N VAL A 230 -17.18 -5.86 -6.76
CA VAL A 230 -16.90 -4.90 -7.83
C VAL A 230 -16.04 -5.59 -8.90
N GLY A 231 -15.63 -6.86 -8.70
CA GLY A 231 -14.91 -7.78 -9.59
C GLY A 231 -15.54 -8.09 -10.94
N GLY A 232 -16.59 -7.38 -11.36
CA GLY A 232 -16.91 -7.23 -12.78
C GLY A 232 -15.95 -6.26 -13.52
N LEU A 233 -15.31 -5.35 -12.78
CA LEU A 233 -14.16 -4.56 -13.23
C LEU A 233 -12.91 -5.24 -12.69
N GLU A 234 -12.23 -6.01 -13.53
CA GLU A 234 -10.85 -6.42 -13.28
C GLU A 234 -10.00 -5.17 -12.99
N ASP A 235 -8.85 -5.30 -12.32
CA ASP A 235 -7.82 -4.23 -12.26
C ASP A 235 -7.16 -3.98 -13.65
N HIS A 236 -7.94 -4.19 -14.71
CA HIS A 236 -7.59 -4.15 -16.11
C HIS A 236 -8.71 -3.43 -16.85
N LEU A 237 -8.31 -2.62 -17.82
CA LEU A 237 -9.24 -1.94 -18.70
C LEU A 237 -9.88 -2.96 -19.65
N SER A 238 -11.17 -2.80 -19.93
CA SER A 238 -11.80 -3.50 -21.04
C SER A 238 -11.13 -3.11 -22.36
N GLY A 239 -11.24 -3.97 -23.38
CA GLY A 239 -10.65 -3.67 -24.70
C GLY A 239 -11.18 -2.36 -25.32
N ALA A 240 -12.43 -2.00 -25.05
CA ALA A 240 -13.02 -0.76 -25.52
C ALA A 240 -12.47 0.47 -24.78
N GLU A 241 -12.33 0.40 -23.46
CA GLU A 241 -11.73 1.47 -22.64
C GLU A 241 -10.27 1.68 -23.02
N ALA A 242 -9.49 0.60 -23.11
CA ALA A 242 -8.09 0.65 -23.49
C ALA A 242 -7.91 1.31 -24.88
N HIS A 243 -8.72 0.93 -25.85
CA HIS A 243 -8.69 1.51 -27.21
C HIS A 243 -9.07 2.99 -27.22
N ALA A 244 -10.08 3.40 -26.45
CA ALA A 244 -10.51 4.78 -26.38
C ALA A 244 -9.44 5.69 -25.75
N VAL A 245 -8.84 5.26 -24.64
CA VAL A 245 -7.73 5.98 -24.00
C VAL A 245 -6.52 6.01 -24.93
N GLU A 246 -6.17 4.88 -25.56
CA GLU A 246 -5.03 4.82 -26.49
C GLU A 246 -5.18 5.77 -27.67
N ARG A 247 -6.37 5.87 -28.27
CA ARG A 247 -6.64 6.85 -29.34
C ARG A 247 -6.39 8.28 -28.87
N LEU A 248 -6.91 8.65 -27.70
CA LEU A 248 -6.71 10.00 -27.13
C LEU A 248 -5.21 10.29 -26.93
N LEU A 249 -4.43 9.33 -26.41
CA LEU A 249 -2.99 9.52 -26.22
C LEU A 249 -2.25 9.66 -27.57
N TRP A 250 -2.68 8.93 -28.60
CA TRP A 250 -2.16 9.08 -29.96
C TRP A 250 -2.45 10.46 -30.54
N ASP A 251 -3.67 10.97 -30.39
CA ASP A 251 -4.03 12.33 -30.85
C ASP A 251 -3.10 13.38 -30.21
N VAL A 252 -2.83 13.26 -28.89
CA VAL A 252 -1.87 14.14 -28.19
C VAL A 252 -0.45 14.00 -28.76
N TYR A 253 -0.01 12.78 -29.03
CA TYR A 253 1.33 12.50 -29.54
C TYR A 253 1.52 12.98 -30.99
N GLU A 254 0.55 12.76 -31.87
CA GLU A 254 0.55 13.21 -33.27
C GLU A 254 0.48 14.73 -33.38
N ASP A 255 -0.19 15.41 -32.44
CA ASP A 255 -0.14 16.87 -32.27
C ASP A 255 1.26 17.40 -31.86
N GLY A 256 2.24 16.51 -31.62
CA GLY A 256 3.57 16.84 -31.13
C GLY A 256 3.58 17.31 -29.68
N ARG A 257 2.51 17.06 -28.92
CA ARG A 257 2.38 17.46 -27.51
C ARG A 257 2.93 16.36 -26.60
N LYS A 258 3.52 16.79 -25.48
CA LYS A 258 3.93 15.91 -24.38
C LYS A 258 3.05 16.05 -23.15
N GLN A 259 2.11 16.99 -23.14
CA GLN A 259 1.22 17.27 -22.02
C GLN A 259 -0.23 17.12 -22.47
N LEU A 260 -1.03 16.50 -21.60
CA LEU A 260 -2.47 16.42 -21.75
C LEU A 260 -3.11 17.71 -21.23
N PHE A 261 -4.16 18.16 -21.89
CA PHE A 261 -5.02 19.21 -21.39
C PHE A 261 -5.99 18.67 -20.34
N GLU A 262 -6.47 19.56 -19.48
CA GLU A 262 -7.35 19.20 -18.35
C GLU A 262 -8.62 18.45 -18.81
N HIS A 263 -9.24 18.86 -19.92
CA HIS A 263 -10.40 18.18 -20.47
C HIS A 263 -10.09 16.79 -21.05
N GLU A 264 -8.87 16.56 -21.55
CA GLU A 264 -8.41 15.25 -22.00
C GLU A 264 -8.22 14.32 -20.80
N VAL A 265 -7.72 14.85 -19.67
CA VAL A 265 -7.67 14.12 -18.40
C VAL A 265 -9.09 13.75 -17.94
N TYR A 266 -10.04 14.70 -17.95
CA TYR A 266 -11.44 14.42 -17.62
C TYR A 266 -12.04 13.32 -18.50
N GLN A 267 -11.76 13.33 -19.81
CA GLN A 267 -12.19 12.28 -20.72
C GLN A 267 -11.60 10.92 -20.33
N ILE A 268 -10.31 10.84 -20.00
CA ILE A 268 -9.67 9.59 -19.56
C ILE A 268 -10.36 9.06 -18.29
N VAL A 269 -10.52 9.88 -17.25
CA VAL A 269 -11.10 9.42 -15.97
C VAL A 269 -12.57 9.03 -16.11
N GLN A 270 -13.30 9.70 -17.02
CA GLN A 270 -14.68 9.37 -17.35
C GLN A 270 -14.79 8.06 -18.14
N LEU A 271 -13.89 7.81 -19.09
CA LEU A 271 -13.89 6.61 -19.94
C LEU A 271 -13.72 5.34 -19.12
N VAL A 272 -12.86 5.37 -18.10
CA VAL A 272 -12.58 4.22 -17.22
C VAL A 272 -13.61 4.05 -16.10
N GLY A 273 -14.76 4.72 -16.20
CA GLY A 273 -15.91 4.54 -15.32
C GLY A 273 -15.70 4.95 -13.87
N ALA A 274 -14.58 5.60 -13.55
CA ALA A 274 -14.19 5.86 -12.18
C ALA A 274 -15.02 6.96 -11.53
N ILE A 275 -15.22 8.07 -12.25
CA ILE A 275 -15.67 9.34 -11.69
C ILE A 275 -16.39 10.17 -12.77
N SER A 276 -17.45 10.88 -12.39
CA SER A 276 -18.14 11.81 -13.28
C SER A 276 -17.49 13.20 -13.20
N PRO A 277 -16.79 13.67 -14.26
CA PRO A 277 -16.25 15.02 -14.27
C PRO A 277 -17.35 16.07 -14.23
N PRO A 278 -17.05 17.30 -13.76
CA PRO A 278 -17.97 18.42 -13.84
C PRO A 278 -18.40 18.65 -15.29
N GLN A 279 -19.60 19.21 -15.50
CA GLN A 279 -20.00 19.66 -16.83
C GLN A 279 -18.93 20.62 -17.36
N HIS A 280 -18.40 20.37 -18.55
CA HIS A 280 -17.30 21.17 -19.09
C HIS A 280 -17.36 21.27 -20.62
N VAL A 281 -16.77 22.34 -21.14
CA VAL A 281 -16.62 22.61 -22.57
C VAL A 281 -15.24 23.23 -22.79
N PHE A 282 -14.41 22.57 -23.60
CA PHE A 282 -13.17 23.16 -24.09
C PHE A 282 -13.46 24.05 -25.30
N LEU A 283 -12.96 25.28 -25.24
CA LEU A 283 -13.10 26.28 -26.29
C LEU A 283 -11.68 26.60 -26.77
N ARG A 284 -11.40 26.32 -28.06
CA ARG A 284 -10.14 26.74 -28.67
C ARG A 284 -10.09 28.27 -28.72
N VAL A 285 -8.90 28.80 -28.95
CA VAL A 285 -8.76 30.20 -29.33
C VAL A 285 -9.72 30.49 -30.49
N ASP A 286 -10.46 31.60 -30.37
CA ASP A 286 -11.46 32.08 -31.33
C ASP A 286 -12.80 31.32 -31.33
N ASP A 287 -12.94 30.25 -30.54
CA ASP A 287 -14.23 29.57 -30.36
C ASP A 287 -15.17 30.38 -29.47
N LEU A 288 -16.48 30.31 -29.77
CA LEU A 288 -17.54 30.91 -28.95
C LEU A 288 -18.35 29.82 -28.26
N ILE A 289 -18.60 29.99 -26.96
CA ILE A 289 -19.58 29.17 -26.26
C ILE A 289 -20.98 29.45 -26.80
N SER A 290 -21.73 28.41 -27.17
CA SER A 290 -23.12 28.55 -27.59
C SER A 290 -24.05 28.68 -26.39
N ASP A 291 -25.15 29.42 -26.55
CA ASP A 291 -26.16 29.58 -25.49
C ASP A 291 -26.72 28.24 -25.01
N GLU A 292 -26.87 27.28 -25.94
CA GLU A 292 -27.28 25.91 -25.61
C GLU A 292 -26.26 25.21 -24.72
N SER A 293 -24.96 25.35 -25.02
CA SER A 293 -23.89 24.76 -24.19
C SER A 293 -23.82 25.42 -22.82
N LEU A 294 -23.99 26.75 -22.76
CA LEU A 294 -23.99 27.50 -21.51
C LEU A 294 -25.20 27.13 -20.64
N ALA A 295 -26.38 26.90 -21.23
CA ALA A 295 -27.59 26.49 -20.52
C ALA A 295 -27.47 25.11 -19.85
N ARG A 296 -26.56 24.24 -20.32
CA ARG A 296 -26.31 22.92 -19.72
C ARG A 296 -25.55 22.98 -18.39
N PHE A 297 -24.87 24.09 -18.08
CA PHE A 297 -24.18 24.25 -16.79
C PHE A 297 -25.18 24.50 -15.66
N PRO A 298 -25.08 23.76 -14.54
CA PRO A 298 -25.96 23.96 -13.39
C PRO A 298 -25.58 25.22 -12.59
N GLY A 299 -26.55 25.79 -11.87
CA GLY A 299 -26.36 27.00 -11.06
C GLY A 299 -26.19 28.29 -11.85
N GLU A 300 -25.86 29.38 -11.16
CA GLU A 300 -25.73 30.73 -11.74
C GLU A 300 -24.28 31.13 -12.04
N ARG A 301 -23.31 30.26 -11.77
CA ARG A 301 -21.87 30.55 -11.89
C ARG A 301 -21.14 29.45 -12.64
N ILE A 302 -20.08 29.83 -13.35
CA ILE A 302 -19.14 28.91 -14.00
C ILE A 302 -17.69 29.26 -13.65
N VAL A 303 -16.78 28.32 -13.92
CA VAL A 303 -15.34 28.49 -13.76
C VAL A 303 -14.70 28.46 -15.14
N LEU A 304 -13.88 29.47 -15.44
CA LEU A 304 -13.07 29.55 -16.64
C LEU A 304 -11.61 29.29 -16.27
N LYS A 305 -10.95 28.40 -17.02
CA LYS A 305 -9.55 28.05 -16.80
C LYS A 305 -8.76 28.16 -18.09
N ILE A 306 -7.58 28.75 -18.02
CA ILE A 306 -6.68 28.85 -19.18
C ILE A 306 -6.15 27.46 -19.54
N VAL A 307 -6.13 27.14 -20.83
CA VAL A 307 -5.54 25.89 -21.34
C VAL A 307 -4.21 26.22 -22.02
N SER A 308 -3.12 26.02 -21.29
CA SER A 308 -1.76 26.28 -21.75
C SER A 308 -0.75 25.36 -21.03
N PRO A 309 0.18 24.72 -21.74
CA PRO A 309 1.24 23.91 -21.12
C PRO A 309 2.25 24.75 -20.32
N ASP A 310 2.30 26.06 -20.56
CA ASP A 310 3.24 26.98 -19.91
C ASP A 310 2.68 27.52 -18.58
N VAL A 311 1.41 27.22 -18.25
CA VAL A 311 0.71 27.72 -17.06
C VAL A 311 0.33 26.56 -16.15
N VAL A 312 1.30 26.09 -15.35
CA VAL A 312 1.14 24.92 -14.47
C VAL A 312 0.33 25.27 -13.20
N HIS A 313 0.76 26.28 -12.42
CA HIS A 313 0.05 26.72 -11.22
C HIS A 313 -1.04 27.75 -11.55
N LYS A 314 -2.13 27.30 -12.19
CA LYS A 314 -3.18 28.17 -12.76
C LYS A 314 -3.72 29.20 -11.76
N SER A 315 -4.02 28.80 -10.53
CA SER A 315 -4.56 29.71 -9.51
C SER A 315 -3.60 30.86 -9.19
N GLU A 316 -2.31 30.57 -9.01
CA GLU A 316 -1.27 31.57 -8.72
C GLU A 316 -0.98 32.46 -9.94
N ALA A 317 -1.04 31.88 -11.14
CA ALA A 317 -0.82 32.59 -12.39
C ALA A 317 -1.98 33.53 -12.78
N ARG A 318 -3.11 33.52 -12.04
CA ARG A 318 -4.40 34.16 -12.42
C ARG A 318 -5.01 33.53 -13.69
N GLY A 319 -4.79 32.24 -13.86
CA GLY A 319 -5.32 31.39 -14.91
C GLY A 319 -6.72 30.80 -14.63
N VAL A 320 -7.34 31.12 -13.49
CA VAL A 320 -8.69 30.68 -13.10
C VAL A 320 -9.57 31.89 -12.81
N VAL A 321 -10.74 31.96 -13.41
CA VAL A 321 -11.74 33.03 -13.25
C VAL A 321 -13.09 32.43 -12.90
N PHE A 322 -13.78 33.02 -11.93
CA PHE A 322 -15.16 32.68 -11.60
C PHE A 322 -16.07 33.77 -12.15
N CYS A 323 -17.06 33.42 -12.97
CA CYS A 323 -17.98 34.39 -13.55
C CYS A 323 -19.43 33.91 -13.50
N ASP A 324 -20.35 34.86 -13.60
CA ASP A 324 -21.78 34.58 -13.69
C ASP A 324 -22.09 33.93 -15.04
N LYS A 325 -23.12 33.07 -15.06
CA LYS A 325 -23.57 32.30 -16.23
C LYS A 325 -24.34 33.20 -17.22
N ASP A 326 -23.68 34.23 -17.70
CA ASP A 326 -24.17 35.19 -18.69
C ASP A 326 -23.28 35.14 -19.95
N PRO A 327 -23.84 34.93 -21.16
CA PRO A 327 -23.05 34.78 -22.38
C PRO A 327 -22.05 35.91 -22.64
N ALA A 328 -22.43 37.15 -22.37
CA ALA A 328 -21.57 38.31 -22.60
C ALA A 328 -20.44 38.40 -21.58
N CYS A 329 -20.74 38.10 -20.31
CA CYS A 329 -19.75 37.99 -19.25
C CYS A 329 -18.73 36.89 -19.55
N VAL A 330 -19.19 35.69 -19.87
CA VAL A 330 -18.33 34.53 -20.17
C VAL A 330 -17.38 34.83 -21.33
N ARG A 331 -17.88 35.39 -22.43
CA ARG A 331 -17.05 35.75 -23.58
C ARG A 331 -15.94 36.74 -23.23
N ARG A 332 -16.31 37.83 -22.54
CA ARG A 332 -15.37 38.88 -22.12
C ARG A 332 -14.27 38.33 -21.22
N GLU A 333 -14.62 37.46 -20.28
CA GLU A 333 -13.64 36.88 -19.35
C GLU A 333 -12.72 35.86 -20.05
N ILE A 334 -13.22 35.09 -21.03
CA ILE A 334 -12.38 34.22 -21.87
C ILE A 334 -11.34 35.03 -22.65
N ASP A 335 -11.77 36.08 -23.34
CA ASP A 335 -10.88 36.94 -24.13
C ASP A 335 -9.80 37.58 -23.25
N ALA A 336 -10.21 38.12 -22.09
CA ALA A 336 -9.29 38.70 -21.12
C ALA A 336 -8.28 37.68 -20.59
N LEU A 337 -8.73 36.44 -20.33
CA LEU A 337 -7.88 35.36 -19.82
C LEU A 337 -6.83 34.93 -20.86
N ILE A 338 -7.24 34.79 -22.13
CA ILE A 338 -6.34 34.43 -23.24
C ILE A 338 -5.32 35.55 -23.50
N ASP A 339 -5.78 36.79 -23.58
CA ASP A 339 -4.92 37.96 -23.85
C ASP A 339 -3.87 38.17 -22.76
N LEU A 340 -4.25 38.01 -21.49
CA LEU A 340 -3.34 38.14 -20.36
C LEU A 340 -2.14 37.19 -20.49
N HIS A 341 -2.41 35.92 -20.80
CA HIS A 341 -1.37 34.89 -20.84
C HIS A 341 -0.53 34.96 -22.13
N ARG A 342 -1.14 35.31 -23.27
CA ARG A 342 -0.39 35.60 -24.50
C ARG A 342 0.57 36.76 -24.34
N LYS A 343 0.14 37.85 -23.69
CA LYS A 343 1.01 39.02 -23.39
C LYS A 343 2.18 38.66 -22.48
N ARG A 344 2.04 37.62 -21.66
CA ARG A 344 3.11 37.06 -20.82
C ARG A 344 4.01 36.05 -21.56
N GLY A 345 3.77 35.83 -22.86
CA GLY A 345 4.56 34.93 -23.70
C GLY A 345 4.16 33.46 -23.63
N ALA A 346 3.05 33.11 -22.96
CA ALA A 346 2.58 31.73 -22.88
C ALA A 346 1.89 31.28 -24.17
N LYS A 347 2.12 30.02 -24.56
CA LYS A 347 1.42 29.34 -25.65
C LYS A 347 0.02 28.93 -25.19
N VAL A 348 -0.99 29.69 -25.60
CA VAL A 348 -2.40 29.47 -25.23
C VAL A 348 -3.14 28.70 -26.32
N TYR A 349 -3.81 27.61 -25.95
CA TYR A 349 -4.65 26.79 -26.83
C TYR A 349 -6.14 27.11 -26.72
N GLY A 350 -6.55 27.78 -25.64
CA GLY A 350 -7.94 28.19 -25.42
C GLY A 350 -8.28 28.32 -23.95
N ALA A 351 -9.57 28.20 -23.64
CA ALA A 351 -10.09 28.19 -22.28
C ALA A 351 -11.04 27.00 -22.06
N LEU A 352 -11.03 26.47 -20.84
CA LEU A 352 -11.96 25.45 -20.37
C LEU A 352 -13.04 26.13 -19.53
N ALA A 353 -14.29 26.07 -20.00
CA ALA A 353 -15.45 26.39 -19.19
C ALA A 353 -15.89 25.15 -18.42
N ALA A 354 -15.95 25.23 -17.09
CA ALA A 354 -16.30 24.13 -16.19
C ALA A 354 -17.38 24.55 -15.19
N GLU A 355 -18.19 23.60 -14.77
CA GLU A 355 -19.17 23.75 -13.70
C GLU A 355 -18.53 24.29 -12.42
N PHE A 356 -19.20 25.25 -11.78
CA PHE A 356 -18.82 25.67 -10.44
C PHE A 356 -19.30 24.64 -9.41
N VAL A 357 -18.36 23.87 -8.86
CA VAL A 357 -18.64 22.88 -7.82
C VAL A 357 -18.54 23.53 -6.44
N GLU A 358 -19.69 23.65 -5.76
CA GLU A 358 -19.72 24.11 -4.37
C GLU A 358 -19.01 23.12 -3.44
N ARG A 359 -18.11 23.64 -2.60
CA ARG A 359 -17.33 22.85 -1.66
C ARG A 359 -18.08 22.74 -0.34
N ALA A 360 -18.37 21.51 0.09
CA ALA A 360 -19.05 21.24 1.36
C ALA A 360 -18.21 21.65 2.59
N ASN A 361 -16.87 21.59 2.48
CA ASN A 361 -15.96 21.97 3.56
C ASN A 361 -14.73 22.70 2.98
N ARG A 362 -14.35 23.84 3.58
CA ARG A 362 -13.15 24.61 3.23
C ARG A 362 -11.98 24.38 4.19
N SER A 363 -12.13 23.50 5.19
CA SER A 363 -11.05 23.13 6.10
C SER A 363 -10.11 22.09 5.49
N LEU A 364 -8.99 21.83 6.18
CA LEU A 364 -8.05 20.75 5.87
C LEU A 364 -8.81 19.42 5.61
N GLY A 365 -8.48 18.75 4.51
CA GLY A 365 -9.10 17.49 4.10
C GLY A 365 -10.50 17.59 3.48
N GLY A 366 -10.90 18.79 3.03
CA GLY A 366 -12.02 18.97 2.11
C GLY A 366 -11.72 18.56 0.66
N GLU A 367 -10.47 18.17 0.35
CA GLU A 367 -9.98 17.79 -0.97
C GLU A 367 -9.01 16.60 -0.89
N MET A 368 -8.94 15.80 -1.94
CA MET A 368 -8.03 14.66 -2.09
C MET A 368 -7.31 14.74 -3.44
N PHE A 369 -6.16 14.10 -3.60
CA PHE A 369 -5.59 13.85 -4.93
C PHE A 369 -5.40 12.36 -5.16
N VAL A 370 -5.44 11.95 -6.43
CA VAL A 370 -4.99 10.63 -6.87
C VAL A 370 -4.17 10.81 -8.13
N GLY A 371 -3.02 10.14 -8.19
CA GLY A 371 -2.13 10.22 -9.34
C GLY A 371 -1.38 8.92 -9.59
N ILE A 372 -0.96 8.77 -10.84
CA ILE A 372 -0.10 7.68 -11.30
C ILE A 372 1.14 8.25 -11.97
N ARG A 373 2.26 7.54 -11.83
CA ARG A 373 3.55 7.95 -12.40
C ARG A 373 4.38 6.74 -12.80
N ALA A 374 4.99 6.80 -13.98
CA ALA A 374 6.05 5.88 -14.35
C ALA A 374 7.37 6.33 -13.70
N THR A 375 7.93 5.46 -12.87
CA THR A 375 9.26 5.62 -12.27
C THR A 375 10.26 4.70 -12.94
N ARG A 376 11.54 5.07 -12.88
CA ARG A 376 12.60 4.33 -13.56
C ARG A 376 12.87 2.99 -12.89
N GLU A 377 12.86 2.97 -11.57
CA GLU A 377 13.30 1.86 -10.72
C GLU A 377 12.18 0.86 -10.45
N PHE A 378 10.95 1.35 -10.28
CA PHE A 378 9.80 0.55 -9.84
C PHE A 378 8.68 0.46 -10.88
N GLY A 379 8.81 1.16 -12.02
CA GLY A 379 7.76 1.21 -13.03
C GLY A 379 6.54 2.01 -12.55
N PRO A 380 5.31 1.55 -12.83
CA PRO A 380 4.10 2.33 -12.57
C PRO A 380 3.76 2.39 -11.08
N ILE A 381 3.58 3.61 -10.57
CA ILE A 381 3.26 3.91 -9.17
C ILE A 381 1.90 4.58 -9.11
N VAL A 382 1.09 4.22 -8.10
CA VAL A 382 -0.14 4.92 -7.73
C VAL A 382 0.06 5.63 -6.39
N ALA A 383 -0.50 6.84 -6.26
CA ALA A 383 -0.44 7.64 -5.04
C ALA A 383 -1.77 8.34 -4.76
N ALA A 384 -2.14 8.45 -3.48
CA ALA A 384 -3.34 9.15 -3.02
C ALA A 384 -3.14 9.77 -1.64
N GLY A 385 -3.71 10.95 -1.41
CA GLY A 385 -3.55 11.69 -0.15
C GLY A 385 -4.38 12.97 -0.09
N LEU A 386 -4.11 13.82 0.90
CA LEU A 386 -4.77 15.13 1.04
C LEU A 386 -4.47 15.99 -0.20
N GLY A 387 -5.52 16.54 -0.82
CA GLY A 387 -5.43 17.35 -2.04
C GLY A 387 -5.47 18.85 -1.76
N GLY A 388 -5.33 19.63 -2.84
CA GLY A 388 -5.37 21.10 -2.79
C GLY A 388 -4.00 21.74 -2.59
N VAL A 389 -4.00 23.07 -2.41
CA VAL A 389 -2.77 23.90 -2.39
C VAL A 389 -1.87 23.64 -1.18
N ASP A 390 -2.42 23.14 -0.08
CA ASP A 390 -1.67 22.88 1.15
C ASP A 390 -0.93 21.53 1.15
N MET A 391 -1.16 20.68 0.13
CA MET A 391 -0.61 19.32 0.05
C MET A 391 0.92 19.31 0.13
N GLU A 392 1.60 20.18 -0.61
CA GLU A 392 3.06 20.21 -0.68
C GLU A 392 3.68 20.55 0.69
N TYR A 393 3.02 21.45 1.44
CA TYR A 393 3.43 21.76 2.81
C TYR A 393 3.21 20.56 3.75
N LEU A 394 2.04 19.92 3.69
CA LEU A 394 1.68 18.79 4.56
C LEU A 394 2.56 17.57 4.30
N ALA A 395 2.83 17.25 3.04
CA ALA A 395 3.72 16.16 2.65
C ALA A 395 5.15 16.36 3.18
N ARG A 396 5.60 17.61 3.34
CA ARG A 396 6.92 17.93 3.90
C ARG A 396 7.00 17.82 5.42
N VAL A 397 5.93 18.14 6.14
CA VAL A 397 5.96 18.20 7.63
C VAL A 397 5.42 16.93 8.29
N MET A 398 4.62 16.13 7.59
CA MET A 398 4.10 14.87 8.10
C MET A 398 5.11 13.73 7.93
N ARG A 399 4.97 12.69 8.76
CA ARG A 399 5.75 11.47 8.61
C ARG A 399 5.42 10.79 7.27
N GLN A 400 6.42 10.09 6.73
CA GLN A 400 6.27 9.25 5.53
C GLN A 400 5.11 8.25 5.73
N GLY A 401 4.33 8.02 4.67
CA GLY A 401 3.13 7.16 4.71
C GLY A 401 1.92 7.72 5.47
N THR A 402 2.06 8.83 6.21
CA THR A 402 0.93 9.44 6.96
C THR A 402 0.13 10.42 6.11
N ALA A 403 0.79 11.18 5.23
CA ALA A 403 0.14 12.17 4.36
C ALA A 403 -0.35 11.58 3.03
N VAL A 404 0.40 10.63 2.48
CA VAL A 404 0.20 10.08 1.14
C VAL A 404 0.45 8.58 1.18
N ALA A 405 -0.52 7.80 0.71
CA ALA A 405 -0.32 6.40 0.38
C ALA A 405 0.34 6.31 -1.00
N LYS A 406 1.39 5.50 -1.12
CA LYS A 406 2.10 5.21 -2.37
C LYS A 406 2.22 3.70 -2.51
N GLY A 407 2.11 3.19 -3.73
CA GLY A 407 2.35 1.78 -3.99
C GLY A 407 2.64 1.48 -5.46
N VAL A 408 3.32 0.36 -5.71
CA VAL A 408 3.69 -0.07 -7.05
C VAL A 408 2.50 -0.73 -7.71
N ALA A 409 1.91 -0.10 -8.73
CA ALA A 409 0.60 -0.46 -9.26
C ALA A 409 0.54 -1.88 -9.85
N THR A 410 1.66 -2.45 -10.30
CA THR A 410 1.72 -3.87 -10.74
C THR A 410 1.68 -4.87 -9.58
N GLU A 411 1.96 -4.42 -8.36
CA GLU A 411 2.21 -5.25 -7.18
C GLU A 411 1.12 -5.21 -6.13
N LEU A 412 0.02 -4.51 -6.41
CA LEU A 412 -1.10 -4.36 -5.48
C LEU A 412 -2.43 -4.32 -6.25
N THR A 413 -3.45 -4.85 -5.61
CA THR A 413 -4.86 -4.65 -5.94
C THR A 413 -5.36 -3.32 -5.40
N ALA A 414 -6.50 -2.84 -5.89
CA ALA A 414 -7.09 -1.62 -5.35
C ALA A 414 -7.51 -1.75 -3.87
N GLU A 415 -7.86 -2.96 -3.42
CA GLU A 415 -8.17 -3.27 -2.03
C GLU A 415 -6.92 -3.10 -1.16
N GLU A 416 -5.80 -3.69 -1.56
CA GLU A 416 -4.52 -3.55 -0.86
C GLU A 416 -4.06 -2.09 -0.83
N PHE A 417 -4.23 -1.35 -1.93
CA PHE A 417 -3.94 0.08 -1.94
C PHE A 417 -4.91 0.89 -1.07
N PHE A 418 -6.19 0.50 -1.02
CA PHE A 418 -7.16 1.14 -0.14
C PHE A 418 -6.83 0.90 1.33
N ASP A 419 -6.33 -0.27 1.69
CA ASP A 419 -5.82 -0.55 3.04
C ASP A 419 -4.62 0.34 3.39
N LEU A 420 -3.68 0.55 2.46
CA LEU A 420 -2.61 1.54 2.65
C LEU A 420 -3.19 2.95 2.87
N PHE A 421 -4.19 3.34 2.08
CA PHE A 421 -4.84 4.65 2.19
C PHE A 421 -5.58 4.83 3.52
N ARG A 422 -6.18 3.77 4.08
CA ARG A 422 -6.90 3.81 5.37
C ARG A 422 -6.06 4.27 6.55
N HIS A 423 -4.74 4.11 6.47
CA HIS A 423 -3.80 4.53 7.51
C HIS A 423 -3.33 5.98 7.37
N THR A 424 -3.80 6.70 6.34
CA THR A 424 -3.43 8.10 6.10
C THR A 424 -4.35 9.08 6.85
N ALA A 425 -3.83 10.27 7.14
CA ALA A 425 -4.63 11.38 7.65
C ALA A 425 -5.75 11.77 6.67
N ALA A 426 -5.54 11.58 5.36
CA ALA A 426 -6.55 11.83 4.34
C ALA A 426 -7.80 10.96 4.57
N TYR A 427 -7.62 9.66 4.79
CA TYR A 427 -8.74 8.76 5.04
C TYR A 427 -9.50 9.10 6.33
N GLU A 428 -8.78 9.38 7.42
CA GLU A 428 -9.40 9.78 8.70
C GLU A 428 -10.29 11.04 8.55
N THR A 429 -9.89 11.98 7.69
CA THR A 429 -10.70 13.16 7.40
C THR A 429 -11.90 12.85 6.49
N VAL A 430 -11.67 12.21 5.34
CA VAL A 430 -12.75 12.00 4.34
C VAL A 430 -13.77 10.94 4.77
N SER A 431 -13.40 10.03 5.67
CA SER A 431 -14.30 9.03 6.25
C SER A 431 -15.17 9.57 7.40
N GLY A 432 -14.87 10.76 7.92
CA GLY A 432 -15.59 11.38 9.04
C GLY A 432 -15.19 10.86 10.43
N ARG A 433 -14.08 10.12 10.55
CA ARG A 433 -13.55 9.65 11.84
C ARG A 433 -12.91 10.75 12.66
N ALA A 434 -12.31 11.74 11.98
CA ALA A 434 -11.77 12.92 12.62
C ALA A 434 -12.89 13.77 13.27
N ARG A 435 -12.69 14.19 14.53
CA ARG A 435 -13.64 15.02 15.27
C ARG A 435 -14.06 16.25 14.45
N GLY A 436 -15.36 16.47 14.29
CA GLY A 436 -15.92 17.61 13.57
C GLY A 436 -16.05 17.43 12.05
N HIS A 437 -15.65 16.27 11.50
CA HIS A 437 -15.81 15.96 10.08
C HIS A 437 -17.00 15.04 9.84
N GLN A 438 -17.67 15.23 8.71
CA GLN A 438 -18.68 14.31 8.20
C GLN A 438 -18.06 13.47 7.08
N ARG A 439 -18.62 12.27 6.83
CA ARG A 439 -18.19 11.43 5.71
C ARG A 439 -18.36 12.18 4.39
N ALA A 440 -17.24 12.45 3.74
CA ALA A 440 -17.17 13.22 2.50
C ALA A 440 -17.27 12.33 1.24
N VAL A 441 -16.80 11.08 1.32
CA VAL A 441 -16.75 10.11 0.21
C VAL A 441 -17.05 8.70 0.71
N SER A 442 -17.65 7.87 -0.13
CA SER A 442 -17.86 6.45 0.19
C SER A 442 -16.62 5.58 -0.08
N ASP A 443 -16.45 4.49 0.67
CA ASP A 443 -15.38 3.52 0.44
C ASP A 443 -15.43 2.92 -0.97
N GLY A 444 -16.64 2.65 -1.47
CA GLY A 444 -16.84 2.13 -2.83
C GLY A 444 -16.42 3.12 -3.92
N GLU A 445 -16.62 4.43 -3.70
CA GLU A 445 -16.15 5.46 -4.63
C GLU A 445 -14.61 5.58 -4.63
N LEU A 446 -13.98 5.49 -3.45
CA LEU A 446 -12.52 5.45 -3.34
C LEU A 446 -11.95 4.22 -4.06
N LEU A 447 -12.54 3.05 -3.85
CA LEU A 447 -12.10 1.80 -4.46
C LEU A 447 -12.24 1.85 -5.99
N ARG A 448 -13.36 2.35 -6.53
CA ARG A 448 -13.54 2.57 -7.98
C ARG A 448 -12.46 3.50 -8.55
N CYS A 449 -12.17 4.60 -7.86
CA CYS A 449 -11.11 5.52 -8.26
C CYS A 449 -9.75 4.81 -8.30
N PHE A 450 -9.38 4.11 -7.24
CA PHE A 450 -8.09 3.42 -7.15
C PHE A 450 -7.95 2.32 -8.21
N ARG A 451 -8.98 1.50 -8.45
CA ARG A 451 -8.99 0.51 -9.53
C ARG A 451 -8.71 1.13 -10.88
N ALA A 452 -9.40 2.22 -11.21
CA ALA A 452 -9.23 2.89 -12.49
C ALA A 452 -7.81 3.45 -12.68
N PHE A 453 -7.26 4.12 -11.68
CA PHE A 453 -5.89 4.63 -11.74
C PHE A 453 -4.87 3.48 -11.81
N ILE A 454 -5.05 2.40 -11.05
CA ILE A 454 -4.19 1.21 -11.11
C ILE A 454 -4.25 0.56 -12.51
N ALA A 455 -5.44 0.40 -13.09
CA ALA A 455 -5.63 -0.17 -14.43
C ALA A 455 -4.96 0.70 -15.51
N LEU A 456 -5.12 2.03 -15.42
CA LEU A 456 -4.42 2.98 -16.29
C LEU A 456 -2.90 2.87 -16.15
N ALA A 457 -2.39 2.80 -14.92
CA ALA A 457 -0.96 2.71 -14.66
C ALA A 457 -0.35 1.41 -15.23
N ARG A 458 -0.98 0.27 -14.98
CA ARG A 458 -0.55 -1.04 -15.49
C ARG A 458 -0.51 -1.09 -17.01
N ARG A 459 -1.44 -0.39 -17.68
CA ARG A 459 -1.56 -0.42 -19.14
C ARG A 459 -0.71 0.63 -19.85
N PHE A 460 -0.60 1.83 -19.31
CA PHE A 460 -0.05 3.00 -20.01
C PHE A 460 1.21 3.59 -19.38
N CYS A 461 1.54 3.26 -18.11
CA CYS A 461 2.76 3.73 -17.44
C CYS A 461 3.90 2.69 -17.50
N VAL A 462 3.94 1.90 -18.58
CA VAL A 462 4.94 0.85 -18.86
C VAL A 462 5.51 1.07 -20.26
N ASP A 463 6.66 0.48 -20.59
CA ASP A 463 7.23 0.57 -21.95
C ASP A 463 6.34 -0.20 -22.93
N ARG A 464 5.64 0.53 -23.81
CA ARG A 464 4.77 -0.05 -24.85
C ARG A 464 5.45 -0.13 -26.21
N GLY A 465 6.72 0.25 -26.31
CA GLY A 465 7.49 0.22 -27.55
C GLY A 465 6.80 0.98 -28.69
N ALA A 466 6.66 0.35 -29.86
CA ALA A 466 6.04 0.96 -31.04
C ALA A 466 4.50 0.96 -31.01
N ILE A 467 3.87 0.40 -29.97
CA ILE A 467 2.41 0.20 -29.91
C ILE A 467 1.70 1.51 -29.57
N GLY A 468 2.33 2.42 -28.81
CA GLY A 468 1.81 3.75 -28.57
C GLY A 468 2.59 4.56 -27.53
N PRO A 469 2.25 5.84 -27.35
CA PRO A 469 2.95 6.73 -26.40
C PRO A 469 2.75 6.31 -24.94
N ASP A 470 3.81 6.32 -24.16
CA ASP A 470 3.73 5.99 -22.73
C ASP A 470 3.29 7.21 -21.90
N VAL A 471 2.53 6.95 -20.84
CA VAL A 471 2.12 7.95 -19.85
C VAL A 471 3.18 7.99 -18.75
N ALA A 472 3.87 9.12 -18.64
CA ALA A 472 4.83 9.35 -17.57
C ALA A 472 4.15 9.70 -16.24
N GLU A 473 3.01 10.39 -16.32
CA GLU A 473 2.31 10.96 -15.18
C GLU A 473 0.85 11.26 -15.58
N LEU A 474 -0.08 10.97 -14.68
CA LEU A 474 -1.47 11.39 -14.76
C LEU A 474 -1.97 11.65 -13.34
N GLU A 475 -2.42 12.86 -13.04
CA GLU A 475 -2.85 13.28 -11.71
C GLU A 475 -4.17 14.04 -11.80
N VAL A 476 -5.04 13.80 -10.83
CA VAL A 476 -6.17 14.68 -10.54
C VAL A 476 -5.96 15.29 -9.16
N ASN A 477 -5.84 16.61 -9.12
CA ASN A 477 -5.58 17.36 -7.89
C ASN A 477 -6.16 18.78 -7.97
N PRO A 478 -7.26 19.10 -7.26
CA PRO A 478 -7.95 18.25 -6.30
C PRO A 478 -9.14 17.48 -6.88
N PHE A 479 -9.48 16.35 -6.27
CA PHE A 479 -10.84 15.86 -6.14
C PHE A 479 -11.56 16.63 -5.03
N ALA A 480 -12.71 17.20 -5.38
CA ALA A 480 -13.70 17.65 -4.41
C ALA A 480 -14.76 16.57 -4.17
N PHE A 481 -15.57 16.78 -3.14
CA PHE A 481 -16.61 15.86 -2.72
C PHE A 481 -17.98 16.46 -2.91
N ARG A 482 -18.87 15.73 -3.57
CA ARG A 482 -20.28 16.10 -3.73
C ARG A 482 -21.16 14.88 -3.57
N HIS A 483 -22.02 14.88 -2.55
CA HIS A 483 -22.92 13.76 -2.23
C HIS A 483 -22.20 12.41 -2.11
N GLN A 484 -21.05 12.36 -1.43
CA GLN A 484 -20.21 11.17 -1.29
C GLN A 484 -19.55 10.63 -2.58
N CYS A 485 -19.62 11.39 -3.68
CA CYS A 485 -18.91 11.12 -4.93
C CYS A 485 -17.67 12.01 -5.08
N LEU A 486 -16.69 11.51 -5.80
CA LEU A 486 -15.51 12.27 -6.20
C LEU A 486 -15.87 13.17 -7.38
N VAL A 487 -15.34 14.39 -7.41
CA VAL A 487 -15.49 15.31 -8.54
C VAL A 487 -14.12 15.91 -8.87
N PRO A 488 -13.51 15.59 -10.03
CA PRO A 488 -12.21 16.12 -10.39
C PRO A 488 -12.35 17.63 -10.67
N LEU A 489 -11.59 18.45 -9.94
CA LEU A 489 -11.56 19.90 -10.14
C LEU A 489 -10.35 20.38 -10.94
N ASP A 490 -9.31 19.58 -11.10
CA ASP A 490 -8.20 19.86 -12.00
C ASP A 490 -7.50 18.55 -12.37
N GLY A 491 -6.89 18.51 -13.54
CA GLY A 491 -6.30 17.31 -14.11
C GLY A 491 -5.05 17.65 -14.92
N ARG A 492 -4.00 16.86 -14.70
CA ARG A 492 -2.71 16.99 -15.38
C ARG A 492 -2.27 15.63 -15.91
N GLY A 493 -1.68 15.61 -17.09
CA GLY A 493 -1.05 14.41 -17.63
C GLY A 493 0.16 14.74 -18.49
N ARG A 494 1.11 13.81 -18.57
CA ARG A 494 2.34 13.94 -19.35
C ARG A 494 2.74 12.62 -20.01
N LEU A 495 3.13 12.71 -21.27
CA LEU A 495 3.70 11.61 -22.04
C LEU A 495 5.23 11.65 -21.99
N ALA A 496 5.84 10.51 -21.72
CA ALA A 496 7.28 10.28 -21.91
C ALA A 496 7.54 8.78 -21.93
N THR A 497 8.53 8.35 -22.70
CA THR A 497 8.96 6.95 -22.76
C THR A 497 9.25 6.41 -21.37
N ALA A 498 8.60 5.30 -21.02
CA ALA A 498 8.82 4.62 -19.77
C ALA A 498 10.17 3.87 -19.77
N ALA A 499 10.62 3.48 -18.58
CA ALA A 499 11.84 2.70 -18.47
C ALA A 499 11.68 1.34 -19.17
N ARG A 500 12.69 0.98 -19.97
CA ARG A 500 12.69 -0.25 -20.76
C ARG A 500 13.30 -1.39 -19.96
N ARG A 501 12.67 -2.56 -20.01
CA ARG A 501 13.28 -3.79 -19.46
C ARG A 501 14.59 -4.09 -20.20
N ARG A 502 15.64 -4.37 -19.43
CA ARG A 502 16.94 -4.80 -19.96
C ARG A 502 16.80 -6.15 -20.66
N THR A 503 17.69 -6.42 -21.61
CA THR A 503 17.81 -7.75 -22.22
C THR A 503 17.97 -8.81 -21.13
N PRO A 504 17.19 -9.90 -21.15
CA PRO A 504 17.33 -10.99 -20.18
C PRO A 504 18.76 -11.53 -20.17
N ARG A 505 19.29 -11.74 -18.97
CA ARG A 505 20.62 -12.35 -18.74
C ARG A 505 20.45 -13.79 -18.25
N PRO A 506 21.38 -14.71 -18.52
CA PRO A 506 21.25 -16.11 -18.12
C PRO A 506 21.53 -16.29 -16.62
N ILE A 507 20.57 -15.90 -15.78
CA ILE A 507 20.66 -15.91 -14.30
C ILE A 507 20.98 -17.29 -13.71
N SER A 508 20.64 -18.38 -14.41
CA SER A 508 21.02 -19.74 -14.01
C SER A 508 22.54 -19.95 -13.90
N LYS A 509 23.35 -19.09 -14.55
CA LYS A 509 24.82 -19.12 -14.42
C LYS A 509 25.30 -18.58 -13.06
N ILE A 510 24.49 -17.86 -12.29
CA ILE A 510 24.88 -17.34 -10.97
C ILE A 510 25.30 -18.47 -10.01
N GLY A 511 24.72 -19.67 -10.14
CA GLY A 511 25.17 -20.85 -9.37
C GLY A 511 26.67 -21.16 -9.55
N ARG A 512 27.22 -20.93 -10.76
CA ARG A 512 28.67 -21.09 -11.04
C ARG A 512 29.52 -19.96 -10.47
N LEU A 513 28.92 -18.81 -10.17
CA LEU A 513 29.58 -17.73 -9.45
C LEU A 513 29.60 -18.04 -7.95
N ILE A 514 28.52 -18.59 -7.39
CA ILE A 514 28.43 -18.92 -5.95
C ILE A 514 29.28 -20.16 -5.61
N GLU A 515 29.23 -21.21 -6.43
CA GLU A 515 29.93 -22.49 -6.23
C GLU A 515 30.70 -22.91 -7.50
N PRO A 516 31.79 -22.20 -7.86
CA PRO A 516 32.59 -22.56 -9.03
C PRO A 516 33.36 -23.86 -8.81
N LYS A 517 33.40 -24.72 -9.84
CA LYS A 517 34.31 -25.88 -9.88
C LYS A 517 35.68 -25.51 -10.43
N THR A 518 35.72 -24.54 -11.34
CA THR A 518 36.96 -24.03 -11.96
C THR A 518 37.07 -22.52 -11.79
N LEU A 519 38.25 -22.03 -11.41
CA LEU A 519 38.49 -20.62 -11.12
C LEU A 519 39.73 -20.12 -11.87
N ALA A 520 39.60 -18.97 -12.53
CA ALA A 520 40.71 -18.27 -13.17
C ALA A 520 40.93 -16.88 -12.55
N LEU A 521 42.19 -16.48 -12.36
CA LEU A 521 42.57 -15.16 -11.86
C LEU A 521 43.36 -14.39 -12.92
N LEU A 522 42.93 -13.17 -13.22
CA LEU A 522 43.61 -12.25 -14.12
C LEU A 522 44.02 -10.99 -13.36
N GLY A 523 45.29 -10.58 -13.47
CA GLY A 523 45.85 -9.45 -12.72
C GLY A 523 46.72 -9.82 -11.50
N VAL A 524 47.12 -11.09 -11.36
CA VAL A 524 48.07 -11.50 -10.31
C VAL A 524 49.50 -11.04 -10.65
N SER A 525 50.19 -10.42 -9.69
CA SER A 525 51.60 -10.02 -9.85
C SER A 525 52.57 -11.15 -9.49
N SER A 526 53.61 -11.34 -10.32
CA SER A 526 54.71 -12.27 -10.04
C SER A 526 55.83 -11.65 -9.18
N ARG A 527 55.90 -10.32 -9.09
CA ARG A 527 57.03 -9.60 -8.46
C ARG A 527 56.73 -8.96 -7.10
N GLY A 528 55.46 -8.75 -6.75
CA GLY A 528 55.09 -8.04 -5.52
C GLY A 528 53.64 -8.23 -5.11
N ARG A 529 53.27 -7.69 -3.94
CA ARG A 529 51.88 -7.69 -3.45
C ARG A 529 51.04 -6.69 -4.24
N ASN A 530 49.92 -7.16 -4.77
CA ASN A 530 48.84 -6.37 -5.34
C ASN A 530 47.49 -7.02 -4.96
N PHE A 531 46.36 -6.41 -5.33
CA PHE A 531 45.04 -6.98 -5.03
C PHE A 531 44.86 -8.40 -5.57
N GLY A 532 45.29 -8.67 -6.81
CA GLY A 532 45.26 -10.02 -7.37
C GLY A 532 46.03 -11.05 -6.56
N ARG A 533 47.16 -10.67 -5.92
CA ARG A 533 47.92 -11.55 -5.03
C ARG A 533 47.17 -11.84 -3.72
N ILE A 534 46.53 -10.82 -3.14
CA ILE A 534 45.72 -11.00 -1.92
C ILE A 534 44.52 -11.91 -2.20
N ILE A 535 43.87 -11.73 -3.35
CA ILE A 535 42.77 -12.60 -3.81
C ILE A 535 43.25 -14.04 -3.94
N LEU A 536 44.38 -14.28 -4.62
CA LEU A 536 44.97 -15.62 -4.73
C LEU A 536 45.21 -16.25 -3.36
N ASP A 537 45.83 -15.51 -2.44
CA ASP A 537 46.15 -16.00 -1.10
C ASP A 537 44.87 -16.35 -0.32
N ASN A 538 43.81 -15.53 -0.43
CA ASN A 538 42.52 -15.77 0.23
C ASN A 538 41.75 -16.96 -0.37
N VAL A 539 41.72 -17.12 -1.69
CA VAL A 539 41.12 -18.27 -2.37
C VAL A 539 41.80 -19.57 -1.93
N VAL A 540 43.14 -19.58 -1.88
CA VAL A 540 43.91 -20.73 -1.41
C VAL A 540 43.65 -21.00 0.08
N ALA A 541 43.54 -19.96 0.91
CA ALA A 541 43.24 -20.09 2.34
C ALA A 541 41.83 -20.63 2.63
N CYS A 542 40.87 -20.43 1.73
CA CYS A 542 39.56 -21.09 1.80
C CYS A 542 39.60 -22.59 1.46
N GLY A 543 40.71 -23.10 0.93
CA GLY A 543 40.83 -24.51 0.54
C GLY A 543 40.36 -24.82 -0.88
N PHE A 544 40.24 -23.83 -1.77
CA PHE A 544 39.92 -24.10 -3.18
C PHE A 544 40.99 -24.99 -3.83
N ASP A 545 40.57 -25.98 -4.61
CA ASP A 545 41.49 -26.93 -5.23
C ASP A 545 42.41 -26.23 -6.24
N ARG A 546 43.73 -26.28 -5.96
CA ARG A 546 44.75 -25.68 -6.82
C ARG A 546 44.82 -26.31 -8.21
N ALA A 547 44.37 -27.55 -8.38
CA ALA A 547 44.32 -28.20 -9.70
C ALA A 547 43.32 -27.52 -10.64
N ASN A 548 42.23 -26.99 -10.08
CA ASN A 548 41.14 -26.32 -10.79
C ASN A 548 41.28 -24.78 -10.76
N LEU A 549 42.40 -24.29 -10.25
CA LEU A 549 42.74 -22.88 -10.19
C LEU A 549 43.79 -22.53 -11.25
N ARG A 550 43.56 -21.46 -12.01
CA ARG A 550 44.48 -20.96 -13.04
C ARG A 550 44.76 -19.48 -12.88
N ILE A 551 45.95 -19.06 -13.29
CA ILE A 551 46.31 -17.65 -13.38
C ILE A 551 46.55 -17.30 -14.85
N ILE A 552 45.92 -16.24 -15.33
CA ILE A 552 46.17 -15.73 -16.67
C ILE A 552 47.31 -14.72 -16.57
N LYS A 553 48.51 -15.15 -16.99
CA LYS A 553 49.74 -14.37 -16.90
C LYS A 553 50.72 -14.82 -18.00
N PRO A 554 50.80 -14.06 -19.11
CA PRO A 554 51.74 -14.37 -20.20
C PRO A 554 53.19 -14.48 -19.72
N GLY A 555 53.92 -15.48 -20.19
CA GLY A 555 55.35 -15.66 -19.94
C GLY A 555 55.73 -16.24 -18.57
N GLU A 556 54.77 -16.52 -17.69
CA GLU A 556 55.00 -17.20 -16.41
C GLU A 556 54.47 -18.64 -16.49
N LYS A 557 55.13 -19.60 -15.83
CA LYS A 557 54.65 -20.98 -15.77
C LYS A 557 53.77 -21.24 -14.54
N GLU A 558 54.11 -20.61 -13.42
CA GLU A 558 53.48 -20.87 -12.12
C GLU A 558 53.68 -19.70 -11.16
N ILE A 559 52.68 -19.40 -10.32
CA ILE A 559 52.79 -18.44 -9.21
C ILE A 559 52.15 -19.08 -7.97
N SER A 560 52.87 -19.06 -6.84
CA SER A 560 52.39 -19.61 -5.55
C SER A 560 51.87 -21.06 -5.59
N GLY A 561 52.42 -21.93 -6.46
CA GLY A 561 51.90 -23.30 -6.57
C GLY A 561 50.77 -23.47 -7.59
N VAL A 562 50.39 -22.42 -8.34
CA VAL A 562 49.24 -22.39 -9.25
C VAL A 562 49.69 -22.13 -10.67
N ARG A 563 49.23 -22.98 -11.61
CA ARG A 563 49.66 -22.95 -13.01
C ARG A 563 49.15 -21.70 -13.74
N CYS A 564 50.03 -21.14 -14.58
CA CYS A 564 49.70 -19.99 -15.42
C CYS A 564 49.31 -20.41 -16.85
N VAL A 565 48.49 -19.59 -17.51
CA VAL A 565 48.13 -19.69 -18.94
C VAL A 565 48.35 -18.32 -19.62
N GLU A 566 48.54 -18.35 -20.94
CA GLU A 566 48.87 -17.15 -21.73
C GLU A 566 47.69 -16.19 -21.93
N SER A 567 46.45 -16.70 -22.02
CA SER A 567 45.25 -15.88 -22.27
C SER A 567 43.98 -16.58 -21.80
N ILE A 568 42.82 -15.89 -21.87
CA ILE A 568 41.52 -16.48 -21.52
C ILE A 568 41.19 -17.62 -22.50
N SER A 569 41.49 -17.42 -23.79
CA SER A 569 41.28 -18.44 -24.82
C SER A 569 42.14 -19.70 -24.62
N ALA A 570 43.28 -19.57 -23.94
CA ALA A 570 44.19 -20.68 -23.62
C ALA A 570 43.77 -21.49 -22.37
N LEU A 571 42.65 -21.14 -21.72
CA LEU A 571 42.13 -21.92 -20.60
C LEU A 571 41.81 -23.37 -21.07
N PRO A 572 42.29 -24.40 -20.34
CA PRO A 572 42.14 -25.79 -20.77
C PRO A 572 40.67 -26.19 -20.87
N GLU A 573 39.87 -25.74 -19.92
CA GLU A 573 38.42 -25.86 -19.88
C GLU A 573 37.79 -24.48 -19.60
N PRO A 574 36.51 -24.27 -19.93
CA PRO A 574 35.82 -23.04 -19.54
C PRO A 574 35.89 -22.81 -18.03
N ALA A 575 36.20 -21.58 -17.62
CA ALA A 575 36.15 -21.18 -16.23
C ALA A 575 34.70 -20.97 -15.80
N ASP A 576 34.29 -21.61 -14.71
CA ASP A 576 33.05 -21.29 -14.02
C ASP A 576 33.09 -19.85 -13.51
N LEU A 577 34.23 -19.45 -12.92
CA LEU A 577 34.48 -18.11 -12.40
C LEU A 577 35.83 -17.55 -12.89
N LEU A 578 35.80 -16.37 -13.52
CA LEU A 578 36.97 -15.54 -13.78
C LEU A 578 36.98 -14.32 -12.85
N VAL A 579 38.06 -14.08 -12.11
CA VAL A 579 38.24 -12.84 -11.33
C VAL A 579 39.21 -11.92 -12.05
N ILE A 580 38.75 -10.70 -12.36
CA ILE A 580 39.49 -9.68 -13.09
C ILE A 580 39.95 -8.62 -12.10
N ALA A 581 41.27 -8.49 -11.91
CA ALA A 581 41.92 -7.55 -10.99
C ALA A 581 43.02 -6.71 -11.70
N THR A 582 42.69 -6.16 -12.88
CA THR A 582 43.56 -5.31 -13.71
C THR A 582 43.22 -3.82 -13.60
N ALA A 583 43.86 -2.98 -14.42
CA ALA A 583 43.49 -1.56 -14.54
C ALA A 583 42.14 -1.40 -15.28
N ALA A 584 41.38 -0.35 -14.94
CA ALA A 584 40.03 -0.11 -15.45
C ALA A 584 39.97 0.02 -16.98
N GLU A 585 41.00 0.60 -17.59
CA GLU A 585 41.09 0.86 -19.03
C GLU A 585 41.16 -0.44 -19.86
N GLN A 586 41.60 -1.54 -19.24
CA GLN A 586 41.72 -2.85 -19.88
C GLN A 586 40.42 -3.65 -19.82
N VAL A 587 39.51 -3.31 -18.91
CA VAL A 587 38.29 -4.08 -18.63
C VAL A 587 37.42 -4.27 -19.89
N PRO A 588 37.15 -3.25 -20.73
CA PRO A 588 36.34 -3.46 -21.93
C PRO A 588 36.90 -4.54 -22.87
N ALA A 589 38.22 -4.53 -23.13
CA ALA A 589 38.85 -5.50 -24.02
C ALA A 589 38.86 -6.92 -23.41
N ILE A 590 38.98 -7.02 -22.08
CA ILE A 590 38.90 -8.31 -21.38
C ILE A 590 37.48 -8.88 -21.47
N ILE A 591 36.44 -8.05 -21.33
CA ILE A 591 35.05 -8.48 -21.48
C ILE A 591 34.78 -8.95 -22.91
N ASP A 592 35.32 -8.25 -23.91
CA ASP A 592 35.29 -8.71 -25.30
C ASP A 592 35.91 -10.10 -25.46
N GLU A 593 37.12 -10.33 -24.91
CA GLU A 593 37.76 -11.65 -24.96
C GLU A 593 36.94 -12.73 -24.22
N CYS A 594 36.29 -12.39 -23.10
CA CYS A 594 35.39 -13.30 -22.39
C CYS A 594 34.21 -13.73 -23.27
N VAL A 595 33.60 -12.78 -23.96
CA VAL A 595 32.45 -13.00 -24.84
C VAL A 595 32.85 -13.81 -26.08
N ASP A 596 33.97 -13.46 -26.71
CA ASP A 596 34.41 -14.05 -27.97
C ASP A 596 34.97 -15.46 -27.78
N SER A 597 35.75 -15.69 -26.73
CA SER A 597 36.37 -17.00 -26.47
C SER A 597 35.36 -18.09 -26.11
N GLY A 598 34.24 -17.71 -25.48
CA GLY A 598 33.28 -18.67 -24.90
C GLY A 598 33.86 -19.52 -23.77
N LYS A 599 35.01 -19.12 -23.20
CA LYS A 599 35.75 -19.84 -22.14
C LYS A 599 35.41 -19.37 -20.73
N VAL A 600 34.41 -18.50 -20.58
CA VAL A 600 34.02 -17.92 -19.29
C VAL A 600 32.51 -18.05 -19.12
N HIS A 601 32.06 -18.60 -17.99
CA HIS A 601 30.65 -18.64 -17.63
C HIS A 601 30.24 -17.43 -16.77
N THR A 602 31.05 -17.09 -15.78
CA THR A 602 30.83 -15.94 -14.90
C THR A 602 32.13 -15.19 -14.66
N ALA A 603 32.05 -13.88 -14.41
CA ALA A 603 33.21 -13.10 -14.03
C ALA A 603 32.93 -12.06 -12.94
N ILE A 604 33.89 -11.88 -12.04
CA ILE A 604 33.91 -10.80 -11.04
C ILE A 604 34.87 -9.72 -11.53
N VAL A 605 34.35 -8.52 -11.73
CA VAL A 605 35.08 -7.35 -12.22
C VAL A 605 35.39 -6.44 -11.02
N ILE A 606 36.60 -6.56 -10.49
CA ILE A 606 37.04 -5.81 -9.30
C ILE A 606 37.26 -4.30 -9.55
N PRO A 607 37.90 -3.86 -10.66
CA PRO A 607 38.36 -2.49 -10.79
C PRO A 607 37.24 -1.45 -10.74
N GLY A 608 37.43 -0.38 -9.97
CA GLY A 608 36.63 0.85 -10.06
C GLY A 608 37.22 1.87 -11.03
N GLY A 609 36.59 3.03 -11.20
CA GLY A 609 36.99 4.03 -12.21
C GLY A 609 36.39 3.73 -13.59
N THR A 610 35.20 3.14 -13.59
CA THR A 610 34.51 2.64 -14.78
C THR A 610 33.14 3.28 -14.98
N GLY A 611 32.86 4.42 -14.34
CA GLY A 611 31.61 5.18 -14.48
C GLY A 611 31.25 6.07 -13.30
N GLU A 612 31.96 5.94 -12.18
CA GLU A 612 31.71 6.64 -10.91
C GLU A 612 32.39 8.02 -10.86
N THR A 613 33.49 8.18 -11.60
CA THR A 613 34.25 9.42 -11.67
C THR A 613 33.96 10.19 -12.95
N GLU A 614 34.10 11.52 -12.90
CA GLU A 614 33.94 12.38 -14.07
C GLU A 614 34.87 11.94 -15.21
N GLY A 615 34.32 11.71 -16.40
CA GLY A 615 35.06 11.22 -17.58
C GLY A 615 35.16 9.69 -17.72
N SER A 616 34.86 8.90 -16.69
CA SER A 616 34.93 7.43 -16.74
C SER A 616 33.69 6.74 -17.35
N GLY A 617 32.60 7.49 -17.59
CA GLY A 617 31.33 6.95 -18.14
C GLY A 617 31.48 6.24 -19.49
N SER A 618 32.41 6.69 -20.33
CA SER A 618 32.69 6.04 -21.62
C SER A 618 33.21 4.60 -21.48
N ILE A 619 33.85 4.27 -20.35
CA ILE A 619 34.30 2.90 -20.06
C ILE A 619 33.09 2.04 -19.70
N LEU A 620 32.16 2.53 -18.87
CA LEU A 620 30.93 1.80 -18.52
C LEU A 620 30.11 1.45 -19.75
N ASP A 621 29.95 2.42 -20.65
CA ASP A 621 29.14 2.25 -21.85
C ASP A 621 29.76 1.21 -22.79
N ARG A 622 31.10 1.18 -22.91
CA ARG A 622 31.81 0.13 -23.65
C ARG A 622 31.67 -1.24 -23.00
N ILE A 623 31.73 -1.31 -21.67
CA ILE A 623 31.48 -2.55 -20.91
C ILE A 623 30.08 -3.06 -21.21
N ARG A 624 29.05 -2.21 -21.05
CA ARG A 624 27.64 -2.58 -21.32
C ARG A 624 27.45 -3.03 -22.77
N ALA A 625 28.01 -2.31 -23.73
CA ALA A 625 27.93 -2.67 -25.14
C ALA A 625 28.58 -4.03 -25.44
N ALA A 626 29.70 -4.37 -24.80
CA ALA A 626 30.33 -5.68 -24.93
C ALA A 626 29.47 -6.81 -24.36
N ILE A 627 28.86 -6.57 -23.19
CA ILE A 627 27.95 -7.53 -22.55
C ILE A 627 26.70 -7.75 -23.41
N ASP A 628 26.10 -6.68 -23.93
CA ASP A 628 24.91 -6.75 -24.79
C ASP A 628 25.19 -7.53 -26.09
N ARG A 629 26.38 -7.37 -26.70
CA ARG A 629 26.80 -8.23 -27.82
C ARG A 629 26.85 -9.71 -27.42
N GLY A 630 27.39 -10.00 -26.23
CA GLY A 630 27.46 -11.36 -25.70
C GLY A 630 26.10 -12.03 -25.48
N ARG A 631 25.04 -11.23 -25.24
CA ARG A 631 23.67 -11.75 -25.10
C ARG A 631 23.11 -12.38 -26.38
N ALA A 632 23.66 -12.06 -27.55
CA ALA A 632 23.25 -12.67 -28.82
C ALA A 632 23.71 -14.13 -28.99
N ARG A 633 24.56 -14.64 -28.10
CA ARG A 633 25.00 -16.05 -28.13
C ARG A 633 23.85 -16.98 -27.75
N ALA A 634 23.87 -18.21 -28.28
CA ALA A 634 22.84 -19.21 -28.02
C ALA A 634 22.69 -19.57 -26.51
N ASP A 635 23.76 -19.44 -25.73
CA ASP A 635 23.79 -19.68 -24.29
C ASP A 635 23.63 -18.40 -23.45
N GLY A 636 23.29 -17.27 -24.08
CA GLY A 636 23.17 -15.95 -23.48
C GLY A 636 24.50 -15.27 -23.10
N GLY A 637 25.65 -15.90 -23.36
CA GLY A 637 26.97 -15.38 -23.02
C GLY A 637 27.29 -15.36 -21.51
N PRO A 638 28.49 -14.91 -21.11
CA PRO A 638 28.90 -14.83 -19.71
C PRO A 638 28.07 -13.80 -18.90
N VAL A 639 28.00 -13.98 -17.58
CA VAL A 639 27.43 -12.98 -16.65
C VAL A 639 28.52 -12.33 -15.81
N PHE A 640 28.35 -11.05 -15.48
CA PHE A 640 29.37 -10.24 -14.82
C PHE A 640 28.85 -9.60 -13.51
N LEU A 641 29.60 -9.79 -12.42
CA LEU A 641 29.44 -9.07 -11.16
C LEU A 641 30.40 -7.87 -11.14
N GLY A 642 29.94 -6.70 -10.72
CA GLY A 642 30.71 -5.46 -10.79
C GLY A 642 30.33 -4.58 -12.01
N PRO A 643 31.25 -3.74 -12.50
CA PRO A 643 32.59 -3.43 -11.99
C PRO A 643 32.55 -2.74 -10.61
N ASN A 644 33.72 -2.34 -10.10
CA ASN A 644 33.87 -1.63 -8.82
C ASN A 644 33.26 -2.37 -7.64
N CYS A 645 33.67 -3.62 -7.46
CA CYS A 645 33.18 -4.45 -6.39
C CYS A 645 34.33 -5.03 -5.56
N LEU A 646 34.02 -5.38 -4.31
CA LEU A 646 34.93 -6.17 -3.47
C LEU A 646 34.92 -7.66 -3.91
N GLY A 647 33.92 -8.06 -4.68
CA GLY A 647 33.69 -9.42 -5.16
C GLY A 647 32.85 -10.25 -4.20
N VAL A 648 33.19 -11.53 -4.01
CA VAL A 648 32.40 -12.50 -3.25
C VAL A 648 33.26 -13.27 -2.25
N MET A 649 32.73 -13.43 -1.04
CA MET A 649 33.14 -14.48 -0.12
C MET A 649 32.07 -15.57 -0.13
N SER A 650 32.44 -16.77 -0.59
CA SER A 650 31.55 -17.93 -0.65
C SER A 650 32.09 -19.07 0.19
N ARG A 651 31.36 -19.38 1.28
CA ARG A 651 31.60 -20.57 2.10
C ARG A 651 31.28 -21.87 1.34
N PRO A 652 30.13 -22.01 0.66
CA PRO A 652 29.84 -23.23 -0.10
C PRO A 652 30.77 -23.40 -1.31
N GLY A 653 31.19 -22.31 -1.95
CA GLY A 653 32.15 -22.35 -3.07
C GLY A 653 33.62 -22.42 -2.65
N CYS A 654 33.90 -22.42 -1.34
CA CYS A 654 35.26 -22.46 -0.78
C CYS A 654 36.22 -21.41 -1.38
N TYR A 655 35.77 -20.17 -1.59
CA TYR A 655 36.62 -19.10 -2.13
C TYR A 655 36.30 -17.72 -1.52
N ASP A 656 37.26 -16.80 -1.61
CA ASP A 656 37.16 -15.44 -1.09
C ASP A 656 37.96 -14.48 -1.99
N THR A 657 37.25 -13.62 -2.72
CA THR A 657 37.87 -12.62 -3.59
C THR A 657 37.99 -11.25 -2.93
N PHE A 658 37.68 -11.10 -1.65
CA PHE A 658 37.88 -9.83 -0.98
C PHE A 658 39.39 -9.58 -0.91
N PHE A 659 39.87 -8.46 -1.44
CA PHE A 659 41.29 -8.10 -1.41
C PHE A 659 41.72 -7.55 -0.03
N ILE A 660 41.28 -8.22 1.04
CA ILE A 660 41.55 -7.89 2.44
C ILE A 660 42.24 -9.09 3.10
N PRO A 661 43.41 -8.93 3.74
CA PRO A 661 44.08 -10.02 4.44
C PRO A 661 43.45 -10.30 5.81
N ASP A 662 43.59 -11.53 6.31
CA ASP A 662 43.02 -11.97 7.60
C ASP A 662 43.51 -11.14 8.80
N ALA A 663 44.71 -10.55 8.72
CA ALA A 663 45.23 -9.63 9.74
C ALA A 663 44.44 -8.31 9.87
N LYS A 664 43.54 -8.00 8.93
CA LYS A 664 42.70 -6.79 8.92
C LYS A 664 41.22 -7.10 9.15
N LEU A 665 40.79 -8.33 8.88
CA LEU A 665 39.43 -8.80 9.10
C LEU A 665 39.51 -10.29 9.40
N ASP A 666 39.20 -10.68 10.64
CA ASP A 666 39.01 -12.09 10.97
C ASP A 666 37.71 -12.56 10.31
N LYS A 667 37.85 -13.39 9.27
CA LYS A 667 36.74 -13.96 8.51
C LYS A 667 36.22 -15.26 9.10
N ARG A 668 36.79 -15.69 10.23
CA ARG A 668 36.42 -16.90 10.98
C ARG A 668 36.19 -18.12 10.07
N ARG A 669 37.13 -18.37 9.15
CA ARG A 669 37.02 -19.42 8.13
C ARG A 669 36.81 -20.84 8.70
N GLY A 670 37.13 -21.07 9.97
CA GLY A 670 36.87 -22.34 10.66
C GLY A 670 35.50 -22.44 11.32
N ALA A 671 34.76 -21.34 11.48
CA ALA A 671 33.43 -21.34 12.08
C ALA A 671 32.38 -21.92 11.11
N PRO A 672 31.34 -22.60 11.62
CA PRO A 672 30.20 -23.02 10.80
C PRO A 672 29.55 -21.80 10.13
N ALA A 673 29.25 -21.91 8.84
CA ALA A 673 28.49 -20.88 8.16
C ALA A 673 27.04 -20.90 8.65
N ARG A 674 26.46 -19.72 8.85
CA ARG A 674 25.02 -19.54 9.06
C ARG A 674 24.35 -19.31 7.72
N GLY A 675 23.06 -19.64 7.60
CA GLY A 675 22.22 -19.38 6.41
C GLY A 675 21.92 -17.90 6.16
N VAL A 676 22.93 -17.05 6.34
CA VAL A 676 22.89 -15.62 6.16
C VAL A 676 23.64 -15.26 4.88
N ALA A 677 23.03 -14.40 4.08
CA ALA A 677 23.70 -13.72 3.00
C ALA A 677 23.73 -12.21 3.22
N LEU A 678 24.87 -11.57 2.92
CA LEU A 678 24.97 -10.11 2.81
C LEU A 678 25.14 -9.74 1.34
N VAL A 679 24.21 -8.97 0.80
CA VAL A 679 24.21 -8.49 -0.59
C VAL A 679 24.27 -6.96 -0.56
N SER A 680 25.33 -6.37 -1.11
CA SER A 680 25.55 -4.92 -0.99
C SER A 680 26.17 -4.32 -2.24
N GLN A 681 25.72 -3.14 -2.64
CA GLN A 681 26.45 -2.33 -3.61
C GLN A 681 27.80 -1.85 -3.05
N SER A 682 27.86 -1.49 -1.76
CA SER A 682 29.08 -1.06 -1.09
C SER A 682 29.83 -2.22 -0.44
N GLY A 683 31.04 -2.52 -0.92
CA GLY A 683 31.93 -3.52 -0.30
C GLY A 683 32.41 -3.10 1.09
N ALA A 684 32.63 -1.80 1.31
CA ALA A 684 33.01 -1.25 2.61
C ALA A 684 31.92 -1.47 3.68
N PHE A 685 30.65 -1.39 3.26
CA PHE A 685 29.53 -1.70 4.15
C PHE A 685 29.61 -3.15 4.65
N ILE A 686 29.77 -4.14 3.75
CA ILE A 686 29.87 -5.57 4.13
C ILE A 686 30.94 -5.81 5.18
N VAL A 687 32.17 -5.36 4.91
CA VAL A 687 33.32 -5.67 5.78
C VAL A 687 33.21 -4.95 7.13
N SER A 688 32.56 -3.79 7.16
CA SER A 688 32.25 -3.10 8.42
C SER A 688 31.23 -3.87 9.27
N ARG A 689 30.19 -4.46 8.65
CA ARG A 689 29.20 -5.30 9.36
C ARG A 689 29.81 -6.61 9.85
N MET A 690 30.60 -7.27 9.01
CA MET A 690 31.31 -8.50 9.41
C MET A 690 32.30 -8.25 10.57
N SER A 691 32.99 -7.11 10.56
CA SER A 691 33.91 -6.72 11.64
C SER A 691 33.19 -6.44 12.96
N ARG A 692 32.02 -5.78 12.91
CA ARG A 692 31.22 -5.43 14.10
C ARG A 692 30.40 -6.60 14.66
N SER A 693 30.01 -7.52 13.80
CA SER A 693 29.20 -8.69 14.14
C SER A 693 29.92 -9.99 13.75
N PRO A 694 31.03 -10.33 14.43
CA PRO A 694 31.88 -11.47 14.06
C PRO A 694 31.18 -12.83 14.20
N THR A 695 30.06 -12.92 14.92
CA THR A 695 29.25 -14.15 15.06
C THR A 695 28.16 -14.29 14.00
N LEU A 696 28.07 -13.34 13.06
CA LEU A 696 27.12 -13.42 11.95
C LEU A 696 27.48 -14.56 10.99
N ASP A 697 28.79 -14.83 10.82
CA ASP A 697 29.35 -15.94 10.04
C ASP A 697 28.58 -16.24 8.73
N PRO A 698 28.39 -15.25 7.83
CA PRO A 698 27.51 -15.43 6.68
C PRO A 698 28.05 -16.49 5.72
N ALA A 699 27.16 -17.34 5.23
CA ALA A 699 27.48 -18.29 4.15
C ALA A 699 27.92 -17.58 2.88
N LEU A 700 27.33 -16.41 2.60
CA LEU A 700 27.63 -15.60 1.42
C LEU A 700 27.78 -14.11 1.79
N ALA A 701 28.82 -13.47 1.28
CA ALA A 701 28.94 -12.02 1.30
C ALA A 701 29.32 -11.52 -0.10
N ILE A 702 28.42 -10.76 -0.72
CA ILE A 702 28.45 -10.42 -2.15
C ILE A 702 28.42 -8.90 -2.29
N SER A 703 29.54 -8.34 -2.76
CA SER A 703 29.63 -6.95 -3.21
C SER A 703 29.31 -6.88 -4.70
N ILE A 704 28.26 -6.14 -5.07
CA ILE A 704 27.77 -6.07 -6.45
C ILE A 704 28.40 -4.91 -7.23
N GLY A 705 28.78 -3.83 -6.55
CA GLY A 705 29.37 -2.66 -7.20
C GLY A 705 28.38 -1.95 -8.13
N ASN A 706 28.84 -1.56 -9.31
CA ASN A 706 28.12 -0.68 -10.24
C ASN A 706 26.95 -1.32 -10.99
N GLN A 707 26.77 -2.64 -10.89
CA GLN A 707 25.72 -3.38 -11.59
C GLN A 707 25.72 -3.18 -13.11
N ALA A 708 26.89 -3.28 -13.77
CA ALA A 708 26.94 -3.17 -15.23
C ALA A 708 26.14 -4.29 -15.91
N ASP A 709 26.05 -5.46 -15.28
CA ASP A 709 25.28 -6.61 -15.74
C ASP A 709 24.37 -7.16 -14.64
N LEU A 710 24.91 -7.99 -13.74
CA LEU A 710 24.16 -8.54 -12.61
C LEU A 710 23.78 -7.43 -11.61
N THR A 711 22.54 -7.49 -11.13
CA THR A 711 21.98 -6.48 -10.22
C THR A 711 21.70 -7.04 -8.83
N VAL A 712 21.31 -6.17 -7.88
CA VAL A 712 20.86 -6.60 -6.55
C VAL A 712 19.68 -7.56 -6.64
N ALA A 713 18.69 -7.31 -7.51
CA ALA A 713 17.54 -8.20 -7.64
C ALA A 713 17.94 -9.61 -8.08
N ASP A 714 18.83 -9.75 -9.07
CA ASP A 714 19.32 -11.05 -9.53
C ASP A 714 19.99 -11.83 -8.40
N MET A 715 20.83 -11.16 -7.62
CA MET A 715 21.60 -11.77 -6.53
C MET A 715 20.71 -12.17 -5.36
N VAL A 716 19.79 -11.30 -4.95
CA VAL A 716 18.84 -11.61 -3.87
C VAL A 716 17.98 -12.82 -4.26
N ARG A 717 17.47 -12.87 -5.49
CA ARG A 717 16.70 -14.01 -5.99
C ARG A 717 17.54 -15.29 -6.00
N ALA A 718 18.69 -15.28 -6.68
CA ALA A 718 19.52 -16.48 -6.83
C ALA A 718 20.06 -17.02 -5.49
N VAL A 719 20.34 -16.13 -4.54
CA VAL A 719 20.77 -16.52 -3.20
C VAL A 719 19.61 -17.06 -2.37
N GLY A 720 18.48 -16.36 -2.36
CA GLY A 720 17.32 -16.76 -1.56
C GLY A 720 16.60 -18.00 -2.06
N GLU A 721 16.83 -18.41 -3.31
CA GLU A 721 16.31 -19.68 -3.82
C GLU A 721 16.95 -20.92 -3.15
N ARG A 722 18.12 -20.76 -2.52
CA ARG A 722 18.86 -21.85 -1.86
C ARG A 722 18.23 -22.17 -0.50
N ASP A 723 17.93 -23.45 -0.27
CA ASP A 723 17.16 -23.91 0.90
C ASP A 723 17.84 -23.62 2.24
N GLU A 724 19.17 -23.51 2.27
CA GLU A 724 19.90 -23.15 3.48
C GLU A 724 19.87 -21.66 3.83
N MET A 725 19.29 -20.79 2.98
CA MET A 725 19.28 -19.33 3.19
C MET A 725 18.00 -18.87 3.89
N HIS A 726 18.15 -18.48 5.15
CA HIS A 726 17.04 -18.02 5.98
C HIS A 726 17.03 -16.51 6.22
N THR A 727 18.16 -15.82 5.99
CA THR A 727 18.27 -14.38 6.20
C THR A 727 19.11 -13.72 5.12
N ILE A 728 18.61 -12.64 4.52
CA ILE A 728 19.35 -11.86 3.52
C ILE A 728 19.39 -10.40 3.96
N GLY A 729 20.57 -9.91 4.28
CA GLY A 729 20.84 -8.49 4.52
C GLY A 729 21.19 -7.79 3.22
N VAL A 730 20.42 -6.78 2.84
CA VAL A 730 20.54 -6.08 1.55
C VAL A 730 20.81 -4.60 1.76
N TYR A 731 21.87 -4.07 1.13
CA TYR A 731 22.19 -2.64 1.11
C TYR A 731 22.23 -2.10 -0.32
N VAL A 732 21.41 -1.07 -0.59
CA VAL A 732 21.23 -0.49 -1.93
C VAL A 732 21.35 1.02 -1.89
N GLU A 733 22.08 1.59 -2.84
CA GLU A 733 22.24 3.03 -3.06
C GLU A 733 21.34 3.52 -4.19
N GLY A 734 21.26 2.77 -5.29
CA GLY A 734 20.36 3.04 -6.41
C GLY A 734 20.03 1.77 -7.19
N PHE A 735 19.12 1.87 -8.15
CA PHE A 735 18.66 0.74 -8.95
C PHE A 735 18.99 0.96 -10.43
N ALA A 736 19.18 -0.15 -11.15
CA ALA A 736 19.05 -0.12 -12.60
C ALA A 736 17.57 0.02 -13.00
N ASP A 737 17.30 0.29 -14.27
CA ASP A 737 15.95 0.39 -14.81
C ASP A 737 15.15 -0.87 -14.47
N LEU A 738 14.03 -0.68 -13.78
CA LEU A 738 13.10 -1.72 -13.29
C LEU A 738 13.68 -2.75 -12.30
N ASP A 739 14.94 -2.59 -11.88
CA ASP A 739 15.60 -3.50 -10.92
C ASP A 739 15.02 -3.39 -9.51
N GLY A 740 14.48 -2.21 -9.15
CA GLY A 740 13.74 -2.03 -7.91
C GLY A 740 12.46 -2.88 -7.89
N LEU A 741 11.71 -2.89 -9.00
CA LEU A 741 10.53 -3.74 -9.17
C LEU A 741 10.88 -5.23 -9.07
N ASP A 742 11.92 -5.67 -9.80
CA ASP A 742 12.36 -7.07 -9.79
C ASP A 742 12.86 -7.50 -8.39
N LEU A 743 13.43 -6.58 -7.61
CA LEU A 743 13.79 -6.82 -6.21
C LEU A 743 12.55 -7.02 -5.34
N LEU A 744 11.50 -6.19 -5.50
CA LEU A 744 10.26 -6.35 -4.73
C LEU A 744 9.60 -7.70 -4.98
N HIS A 745 9.61 -8.18 -6.24
CA HIS A 745 9.17 -9.54 -6.57
C HIS A 745 9.95 -10.60 -5.83
N ALA A 746 11.30 -10.51 -5.88
CA ALA A 746 12.16 -11.47 -5.20
C ALA A 746 11.91 -11.46 -3.68
N VAL A 747 11.79 -10.28 -3.06
CA VAL A 747 11.48 -10.15 -1.63
C VAL A 747 10.17 -10.86 -1.28
N ARG A 748 9.10 -10.63 -2.05
CA ARG A 748 7.80 -11.24 -1.79
C ARG A 748 7.84 -12.76 -1.88
N GLU A 749 8.45 -13.30 -2.93
CA GLU A 749 8.61 -14.74 -3.11
C GLU A 749 9.41 -15.36 -1.95
N LEU A 750 10.46 -14.68 -1.47
CA LEU A 750 11.31 -15.15 -0.39
C LEU A 750 10.62 -15.06 0.98
N SER A 751 9.92 -13.97 1.27
CA SER A 751 9.19 -13.80 2.53
C SER A 751 8.08 -14.85 2.67
N GLN A 752 7.37 -15.17 1.58
CA GLN A 752 6.36 -16.26 1.57
C GLN A 752 6.95 -17.66 1.81
N ARG A 753 8.25 -17.85 1.54
CA ARG A 753 9.00 -19.08 1.85
C ARG A 753 9.60 -19.08 3.26
N GLY A 754 9.39 -18.04 4.05
CA GLY A 754 9.92 -17.88 5.40
C GLY A 754 11.34 -17.32 5.47
N CYS A 755 11.93 -16.87 4.34
CA CYS A 755 13.22 -16.19 4.33
C CYS A 755 13.05 -14.73 4.73
N THR A 756 13.80 -14.25 5.72
CA THR A 756 13.73 -12.86 6.18
C THR A 756 14.68 -11.97 5.39
N VAL A 757 14.15 -10.99 4.65
CA VAL A 757 14.96 -9.96 3.97
C VAL A 757 15.05 -8.71 4.83
N VAL A 758 16.25 -8.35 5.29
CA VAL A 758 16.53 -7.08 5.98
C VAL A 758 17.13 -6.11 4.99
N PHE A 759 16.51 -4.95 4.80
CA PHE A 759 16.80 -4.05 3.69
C PHE A 759 17.21 -2.66 4.19
N TYR A 760 18.29 -2.10 3.66
CA TYR A 760 18.70 -0.72 3.90
C TYR A 760 18.84 0.03 2.57
N LYS A 761 18.02 1.06 2.37
CA LYS A 761 18.11 1.99 1.22
C LYS A 761 18.85 3.26 1.62
N ALA A 762 20.01 3.50 1.02
CA ALA A 762 20.71 4.77 1.12
C ALA A 762 20.02 5.86 0.28
N GLY A 763 20.36 7.13 0.52
CA GLY A 763 19.76 8.25 -0.21
C GLY A 763 18.32 8.61 0.23
N ARG A 764 18.05 8.57 1.55
CA ARG A 764 16.75 8.97 2.12
C ARG A 764 16.47 10.47 1.98
N THR A 765 17.50 11.30 2.11
CA THR A 765 17.39 12.76 1.95
C THR A 765 17.94 13.19 0.60
N GLU A 766 17.64 14.42 0.17
CA GLU A 766 18.25 15.01 -1.03
C GLU A 766 19.78 14.94 -0.98
N GLN A 767 20.40 15.41 0.11
CA GLN A 767 21.85 15.35 0.29
C GLN A 767 22.37 13.91 0.30
N GLY A 768 21.60 12.97 0.84
CA GLY A 768 21.93 11.55 0.81
C GLY A 768 21.90 10.98 -0.62
N ARG A 769 20.93 11.39 -1.45
CA ARG A 769 20.83 10.99 -2.85
C ARG A 769 22.01 11.52 -3.65
N ASP A 770 22.38 12.77 -3.44
CA ASP A 770 23.53 13.39 -4.10
C ASP A 770 24.84 12.68 -3.70
N ALA A 771 25.00 12.34 -2.42
CA ALA A 771 26.16 11.59 -1.93
C ALA A 771 26.24 10.17 -2.52
N ALA A 772 25.10 9.47 -2.65
CA ALA A 772 25.03 8.16 -3.28
C ALA A 772 25.34 8.21 -4.79
N ALA A 773 24.86 9.24 -5.48
CA ALA A 773 25.14 9.46 -6.90
C ALA A 773 26.62 9.75 -7.18
N GLY A 774 27.35 10.35 -6.23
CA GLY A 774 28.79 10.60 -6.35
C GLY A 774 29.69 9.36 -6.24
N HIS A 775 29.15 8.24 -5.74
CA HIS A 775 29.93 7.01 -5.49
C HIS A 775 29.48 5.80 -6.31
N THR A 776 28.34 5.88 -6.99
CA THR A 776 27.81 4.81 -7.84
C THR A 776 27.37 5.33 -9.20
N ALA A 777 27.48 4.50 -10.23
CA ALA A 777 26.95 4.81 -11.56
C ALA A 777 25.41 4.63 -11.67
N SER A 778 24.71 4.55 -10.53
CA SER A 778 23.26 4.32 -10.43
C SER A 778 22.56 5.57 -9.90
N VAL A 779 21.30 5.79 -10.30
CA VAL A 779 20.53 6.94 -9.83
C VAL A 779 19.77 6.54 -8.58
N ALA A 780 19.84 7.39 -7.55
CA ALA A 780 19.07 7.19 -6.33
C ALA A 780 17.60 7.55 -6.56
N GLY A 781 16.73 6.54 -6.55
CA GLY A 781 15.28 6.69 -6.69
C GLY A 781 14.57 7.28 -5.46
N ASP A 782 13.24 7.37 -5.55
CA ASP A 782 12.38 7.82 -4.44
C ASP A 782 12.41 6.82 -3.28
N TYR A 783 12.88 7.30 -2.11
CA TYR A 783 13.00 6.47 -0.91
C TYR A 783 11.63 5.99 -0.41
N ASP A 784 10.59 6.84 -0.45
CA ASP A 784 9.28 6.50 0.10
C ASP A 784 8.65 5.33 -0.66
N ILE A 785 8.80 5.34 -1.99
CA ILE A 785 8.30 4.28 -2.87
C ILE A 785 9.05 2.98 -2.59
N CYS A 786 10.37 3.07 -2.43
CA CYS A 786 11.20 1.92 -2.10
C CYS A 786 10.84 1.31 -0.74
N GLU A 787 10.67 2.15 0.30
CA GLU A 787 10.33 1.71 1.65
C GLU A 787 8.92 1.10 1.71
N ALA A 788 7.92 1.78 1.15
CA ALA A 788 6.55 1.28 1.10
C ALA A 788 6.45 -0.03 0.29
N GLY A 789 7.10 -0.08 -0.87
CA GLY A 789 7.15 -1.27 -1.72
C GLY A 789 7.86 -2.45 -1.05
N ALA A 790 9.04 -2.22 -0.46
CA ALA A 790 9.80 -3.28 0.20
C ALA A 790 9.09 -3.81 1.45
N THR A 791 8.48 -2.93 2.25
CA THR A 791 7.70 -3.34 3.42
C THR A 791 6.47 -4.15 3.00
N SER A 792 5.76 -3.73 1.96
CA SER A 792 4.58 -4.46 1.43
C SER A 792 4.96 -5.80 0.78
N ALA A 793 6.17 -5.90 0.23
CA ALA A 793 6.73 -7.16 -0.24
C ALA A 793 7.18 -8.08 0.90
N GLY A 794 7.26 -7.58 2.15
CA GLY A 794 7.66 -8.38 3.30
C GLY A 794 9.13 -8.26 3.68
N ALA A 795 9.82 -7.18 3.30
CA ALA A 795 11.14 -6.87 3.86
C ALA A 795 11.05 -6.08 5.17
N LEU A 796 12.05 -6.28 6.03
CA LEU A 796 12.34 -5.43 7.18
C LEU A 796 13.22 -4.25 6.75
N VAL A 797 12.62 -3.10 6.47
CA VAL A 797 13.36 -1.88 6.03
C VAL A 797 13.97 -1.15 7.23
N ALA A 798 15.30 -1.15 7.34
CA ALA A 798 16.04 -0.52 8.43
C ALA A 798 16.26 0.99 8.19
N GLU A 799 16.06 1.81 9.22
CA GLU A 799 16.23 3.26 9.16
C GLU A 799 17.68 3.68 9.45
N SER A 800 18.41 2.88 10.21
CA SER A 800 19.79 3.12 10.62
C SER A 800 20.68 1.89 10.43
N PHE A 801 21.99 2.09 10.41
CA PHE A 801 22.95 0.98 10.33
C PHE A 801 22.90 0.07 11.56
N THR A 802 22.70 0.65 12.75
CA THR A 802 22.55 -0.12 13.99
C THR A 802 21.31 -1.01 13.94
N GLU A 803 20.19 -0.46 13.48
CA GLU A 803 18.95 -1.24 13.33
C GLU A 803 19.10 -2.34 12.28
N PHE A 804 19.79 -2.07 11.16
CA PHE A 804 20.11 -3.11 10.18
C PHE A 804 20.92 -4.25 10.79
N GLU A 805 21.98 -3.95 11.56
CA GLU A 805 22.78 -4.94 12.28
C GLU A 805 21.92 -5.78 13.23
N GLN A 806 21.06 -5.12 14.02
CA GLN A 806 20.18 -5.76 15.00
C GLN A 806 19.14 -6.68 14.35
N LEU A 807 18.49 -6.25 13.27
CA LEU A 807 17.47 -7.04 12.58
C LEU A 807 18.09 -8.25 11.86
N VAL A 808 19.28 -8.09 11.27
CA VAL A 808 20.03 -9.22 10.69
C VAL A 808 20.44 -10.22 11.77
N GLU A 809 20.91 -9.76 12.93
CA GLU A 809 21.27 -10.63 14.07
C GLU A 809 20.04 -11.38 14.60
N LEU A 810 18.94 -10.68 14.87
CA LEU A 810 17.67 -11.27 15.33
C LEU A 810 17.15 -12.33 14.35
N SER A 811 17.03 -11.97 13.07
CA SER A 811 16.51 -12.89 12.05
C SER A 811 17.42 -14.09 11.81
N SER A 812 18.74 -13.93 11.91
CA SER A 812 19.69 -15.04 11.81
C SER A 812 19.61 -15.99 13.01
N VAL A 813 19.59 -15.45 14.23
CA VAL A 813 19.72 -16.24 15.46
C VAL A 813 18.40 -16.86 15.88
N LEU A 814 17.28 -16.17 15.63
CA LEU A 814 15.95 -16.57 16.07
C LEU A 814 15.11 -17.20 14.93
N HIS A 815 15.69 -17.44 13.75
CA HIS A 815 14.96 -17.99 12.59
C HIS A 815 14.08 -19.20 12.94
N ASP A 816 14.68 -20.20 13.61
CA ASP A 816 14.03 -21.46 13.97
C ASP A 816 13.09 -21.34 15.20
N ARG A 817 12.99 -20.14 15.80
CA ARG A 817 12.11 -19.91 16.95
C ARG A 817 10.74 -19.47 16.46
N PRO A 818 9.66 -20.23 16.78
CA PRO A 818 8.32 -19.83 16.40
C PRO A 818 7.92 -18.53 17.11
N VAL A 819 7.34 -17.60 16.34
CA VAL A 819 6.76 -16.37 16.88
C VAL A 819 5.25 -16.51 16.84
N GLN A 820 4.64 -16.70 18.01
CA GLN A 820 3.19 -16.95 18.13
C GLN A 820 2.36 -15.69 18.40
N GLY A 821 3.02 -14.56 18.65
CA GLY A 821 2.36 -13.32 18.98
C GLY A 821 3.34 -12.21 19.34
N ARG A 822 2.81 -11.14 19.94
CA ARG A 822 3.53 -9.88 20.21
C ARG A 822 3.61 -9.56 21.70
N ARG A 823 3.28 -10.52 22.58
CA ARG A 823 3.26 -10.35 24.03
C ARG A 823 4.65 -10.61 24.59
N LEU A 824 5.28 -9.58 25.12
CA LEU A 824 6.67 -9.63 25.59
C LEU A 824 6.72 -9.71 27.12
N ALA A 825 7.48 -10.67 27.64
CA ALA A 825 7.96 -10.64 29.02
C ALA A 825 9.27 -9.85 29.05
N ALA A 826 9.34 -8.84 29.92
CA ALA A 826 10.50 -7.97 30.06
C ALA A 826 11.06 -8.06 31.49
N ILE A 827 12.36 -8.30 31.63
CA ILE A 827 13.04 -8.40 32.92
C ILE A 827 14.27 -7.49 32.91
N SER A 828 14.51 -6.76 34.00
CA SER A 828 15.78 -6.06 34.26
C SER A 828 16.11 -6.10 35.76
N ASN A 829 17.38 -5.93 36.13
CA ASN A 829 17.79 -5.62 37.51
C ASN A 829 17.81 -4.12 37.84
N ALA A 830 17.33 -3.27 36.93
CA ALA A 830 17.34 -1.82 37.09
C ALA A 830 16.01 -1.17 36.66
N GLY A 831 15.44 -0.37 37.57
CA GLY A 831 14.16 0.30 37.33
C GLY A 831 14.11 1.20 36.10
N PHE A 832 15.19 1.94 35.79
CA PHE A 832 15.19 2.85 34.63
C PHE A 832 15.05 2.09 33.30
N GLU A 833 15.61 0.88 33.19
CA GLU A 833 15.45 0.05 32.00
C GLU A 833 14.02 -0.49 31.88
N THR A 834 13.39 -0.87 33.00
CA THR A 834 11.99 -1.28 32.98
C THR A 834 11.05 -0.16 32.50
N VAL A 835 11.35 1.10 32.87
CA VAL A 835 10.63 2.27 32.35
C VAL A 835 10.94 2.47 30.86
N GLY A 836 12.20 2.41 30.46
CA GLY A 836 12.60 2.54 29.05
C GLY A 836 11.98 1.47 28.14
N MET A 837 11.81 0.24 28.65
CA MET A 837 11.10 -0.82 27.95
C MET A 837 9.61 -0.48 27.78
N ALA A 838 8.96 -0.06 28.87
CA ALA A 838 7.55 0.32 28.85
C ALA A 838 7.24 1.54 27.97
N ASP A 839 8.15 2.52 27.91
CA ASP A 839 8.02 3.70 27.04
C ASP A 839 8.12 3.37 25.54
N ARG A 840 8.67 2.18 25.20
CA ARG A 840 8.97 1.75 23.82
C ARG A 840 8.12 0.60 23.31
N VAL A 841 6.95 0.36 23.90
CA VAL A 841 6.01 -0.69 23.43
C VAL A 841 5.42 -0.44 22.05
N ARG A 842 5.45 0.80 21.54
CA ARG A 842 4.95 1.14 20.21
C ARG A 842 5.87 2.13 19.49
N GLY A 843 5.98 2.00 18.19
CA GLY A 843 6.75 2.91 17.33
C GLY A 843 6.46 2.70 15.85
N PRO A 844 7.16 3.40 14.95
CA PRO A 844 7.01 3.20 13.52
C PRO A 844 7.26 1.73 13.14
N GLY A 845 6.25 1.09 12.54
CA GLY A 845 6.35 -0.28 12.05
C GLY A 845 6.32 -1.38 13.12
N TYR A 846 6.00 -1.07 14.39
CA TYR A 846 5.81 -2.10 15.42
C TYR A 846 4.91 -1.67 16.57
N GLU A 847 4.20 -2.63 17.14
CA GLU A 847 3.47 -2.52 18.39
C GLU A 847 3.54 -3.87 19.12
N VAL A 848 4.06 -3.85 20.34
CA VAL A 848 4.16 -5.02 21.22
C VAL A 848 3.36 -4.78 22.49
N GLU A 849 2.97 -5.87 23.12
CA GLU A 849 2.21 -5.83 24.36
C GLU A 849 3.10 -6.20 25.54
N LEU A 850 2.90 -5.53 26.67
CA LEU A 850 3.41 -5.94 27.98
C LEU A 850 2.21 -6.35 28.84
N PRO A 851 1.72 -7.61 28.73
CA PRO A 851 0.53 -8.04 29.45
C PRO A 851 0.66 -7.87 30.97
N THR A 852 -0.46 -7.55 31.61
CA THR A 852 -0.58 -7.69 33.06
C THR A 852 -0.59 -9.17 33.44
N LEU A 853 0.17 -9.53 34.46
CA LEU A 853 0.23 -10.91 34.96
C LEU A 853 -1.14 -11.38 35.45
N SER A 854 -1.53 -12.60 35.08
CA SER A 854 -2.65 -13.29 35.73
C SER A 854 -2.36 -13.53 37.22
N ASP A 855 -3.40 -13.76 38.01
CA ASP A 855 -3.24 -14.06 39.44
C ASP A 855 -2.37 -15.32 39.66
N ALA A 856 -2.53 -16.35 38.83
CA ALA A 856 -1.73 -17.57 38.91
C ALA A 856 -0.24 -17.31 38.66
N THR A 857 0.09 -16.57 37.59
CA THR A 857 1.49 -16.22 37.27
C THR A 857 2.09 -15.27 38.31
N ARG A 858 1.29 -14.31 38.80
CA ARG A 858 1.70 -13.39 39.88
C ARG A 858 2.03 -14.14 41.16
N GLU A 859 1.22 -15.11 41.57
CA GLU A 859 1.46 -15.93 42.75
C GLU A 859 2.69 -16.83 42.61
N GLN A 860 2.86 -17.48 41.46
CA GLN A 860 4.05 -18.30 41.18
C GLN A 860 5.33 -17.46 41.20
N LEU A 861 5.29 -16.29 40.56
CA LEU A 861 6.42 -15.37 40.54
C LEU A 861 6.73 -14.84 41.95
N ALA A 862 5.71 -14.51 42.76
CA ALA A 862 5.89 -14.10 44.15
C ALA A 862 6.60 -15.18 44.99
N ARG A 863 6.24 -16.47 44.82
CA ARG A 863 6.91 -17.58 45.51
C ARG A 863 8.38 -17.68 45.13
N VAL A 864 8.67 -17.64 43.83
CA VAL A 864 10.05 -17.64 43.31
C VAL A 864 10.85 -16.45 43.87
N LEU A 865 10.26 -15.25 43.90
CA LEU A 865 10.93 -14.08 44.47
C LEU A 865 11.26 -14.25 45.95
N VAL A 866 10.40 -14.90 46.74
CA VAL A 866 10.68 -15.23 48.15
C VAL A 866 11.82 -16.26 48.27
N GLU A 867 11.79 -17.32 47.46
CA GLU A 867 12.84 -18.36 47.43
C GLU A 867 14.22 -17.78 47.07
N GLN A 868 14.24 -16.78 46.19
CA GLN A 868 15.45 -16.06 45.78
C GLN A 868 15.81 -14.89 46.71
N GLN A 869 15.15 -14.76 47.87
CA GLN A 869 15.40 -13.70 48.87
C GLN A 869 15.12 -12.27 48.38
N LEU A 870 14.23 -12.12 47.38
CA LEU A 870 13.81 -10.85 46.78
C LEU A 870 12.37 -10.43 47.14
N GLY A 871 11.60 -11.27 47.83
CA GLY A 871 10.15 -11.07 48.05
C GLY A 871 9.75 -9.80 48.82
N GLY A 872 10.67 -9.18 49.58
CA GLY A 872 10.44 -7.89 50.25
C GLY A 872 10.88 -6.67 49.43
N LEU A 873 11.53 -6.89 48.29
CA LEU A 873 12.17 -5.86 47.46
C LEU A 873 11.51 -5.73 46.08
N VAL A 874 11.03 -6.85 45.54
CA VAL A 874 10.51 -6.96 44.17
C VAL A 874 9.01 -7.24 44.17
N ASN A 875 8.26 -6.45 43.40
CA ASN A 875 6.85 -6.71 43.17
C ASN A 875 6.66 -7.51 41.86
N PRO A 876 5.86 -8.59 41.86
CA PRO A 876 5.57 -9.35 40.65
C PRO A 876 4.72 -8.51 39.68
N ARG A 877 5.33 -8.08 38.58
CA ARG A 877 4.70 -7.33 37.48
C ARG A 877 5.52 -7.49 36.19
N ASN A 878 4.98 -7.02 35.06
CA ASN A 878 5.69 -6.92 33.79
C ASN A 878 5.70 -5.44 33.34
N PRO A 879 6.86 -4.83 33.05
CA PRO A 879 8.21 -5.40 33.18
C PRO A 879 8.62 -5.68 34.64
N LEU A 880 9.41 -6.73 34.84
CA LEU A 880 9.89 -7.18 36.14
C LEU A 880 11.23 -6.52 36.47
N ASP A 881 11.27 -5.76 37.57
CA ASP A 881 12.51 -5.20 38.13
C ASP A 881 13.01 -6.13 39.26
N LEU A 882 14.04 -6.93 38.98
CA LEU A 882 14.65 -7.86 39.92
C LEU A 882 15.61 -7.20 40.91
N THR A 883 15.91 -5.90 40.77
CA THR A 883 16.92 -5.14 41.52
C THR A 883 18.36 -5.65 41.35
N PRO A 884 19.40 -4.85 41.71
CA PRO A 884 20.79 -5.28 41.60
C PRO A 884 21.16 -6.50 42.46
N MET A 885 20.32 -6.90 43.43
CA MET A 885 20.59 -8.06 44.29
C MET A 885 20.33 -9.41 43.59
N ALA A 886 19.76 -9.41 42.39
CA ALA A 886 19.43 -10.62 41.67
C ALA A 886 20.66 -11.35 41.13
N THR A 887 20.70 -12.66 41.37
CA THR A 887 21.70 -13.60 40.85
C THR A 887 21.23 -14.23 39.53
N GLU A 888 22.10 -14.99 38.86
CA GLU A 888 21.73 -15.77 37.67
C GLU A 888 20.57 -16.74 37.96
N ALA A 889 20.52 -17.31 39.16
CA ALA A 889 19.44 -18.21 39.59
C ALA A 889 18.09 -17.46 39.70
N ALA A 890 18.11 -16.20 40.13
CA ALA A 890 16.91 -15.37 40.18
C ALA A 890 16.39 -15.03 38.78
N TYR A 891 17.29 -14.67 37.85
CA TYR A 891 16.93 -14.48 36.44
C TYR A 891 16.35 -15.76 35.83
N GLU A 892 16.97 -16.91 36.06
CA GLU A 892 16.48 -18.20 35.55
C GLU A 892 15.08 -18.51 36.07
N ALA A 893 14.88 -18.46 37.38
CA ALA A 893 13.63 -18.85 38.01
C ALA A 893 12.47 -17.92 37.60
N ALA A 894 12.71 -16.61 37.57
CA ALA A 894 11.70 -15.64 37.13
C ALA A 894 11.36 -15.80 35.64
N SER A 895 12.38 -15.93 34.78
CA SER A 895 12.18 -16.11 33.33
C SER A 895 11.42 -17.39 33.02
N ARG A 896 11.70 -18.47 33.75
CA ARG A 896 11.02 -19.76 33.63
C ARG A 896 9.53 -19.66 33.95
N VAL A 897 9.14 -18.97 35.01
CA VAL A 897 7.73 -18.73 35.34
C VAL A 897 7.02 -17.96 34.22
N LEU A 898 7.65 -16.89 33.72
CA LEU A 898 7.06 -16.08 32.64
C LEU A 898 6.95 -16.89 31.34
N LEU A 899 8.00 -17.60 30.92
CA LEU A 899 7.95 -18.40 29.69
C LEU A 899 6.94 -19.56 29.76
N ALA A 900 6.75 -20.16 30.95
CA ALA A 900 5.83 -21.28 31.17
C ALA A 900 4.35 -20.89 31.27
N SER A 901 4.02 -19.63 31.55
CA SER A 901 2.63 -19.21 31.81
C SER A 901 1.71 -19.27 30.59
N GLY A 902 2.27 -19.24 29.37
CA GLY A 902 1.50 -19.08 28.12
C GLY A 902 1.00 -17.65 27.87
N GLU A 903 1.27 -16.71 28.78
CA GLU A 903 0.88 -15.30 28.66
C GLU A 903 1.82 -14.50 27.73
N PHE A 904 3.03 -15.04 27.47
CA PHE A 904 4.09 -14.37 26.72
C PHE A 904 4.58 -15.20 25.54
N ASP A 905 4.87 -14.51 24.45
CA ASP A 905 5.35 -15.08 23.18
C ASP A 905 6.87 -14.96 23.06
N ALA A 906 7.49 -13.99 23.75
CA ALA A 906 8.93 -13.75 23.74
C ALA A 906 9.43 -13.20 25.09
N LEU A 907 10.75 -13.28 25.31
CA LEU A 907 11.43 -12.79 26.51
C LEU A 907 12.56 -11.83 26.16
N LEU A 908 12.56 -10.66 26.80
CA LEU A 908 13.65 -9.69 26.77
C LEU A 908 14.25 -9.57 28.18
N VAL A 909 15.53 -9.90 28.32
CA VAL A 909 16.26 -9.78 29.60
C VAL A 909 17.33 -8.72 29.47
N SER A 910 17.21 -7.65 30.25
CA SER A 910 18.35 -6.77 30.49
C SER A 910 19.08 -7.15 31.76
N ALA A 911 20.41 -7.05 31.71
CA ALA A 911 21.24 -7.11 32.89
C ALA A 911 22.22 -5.94 32.87
N VAL A 912 22.02 -4.99 33.78
CA VAL A 912 23.03 -3.99 34.14
C VAL A 912 24.15 -4.74 34.88
N PRO A 913 25.33 -4.93 34.26
CA PRO A 913 26.30 -5.92 34.72
C PRO A 913 27.20 -5.42 35.87
N LEU A 914 26.98 -4.20 36.37
CA LEU A 914 27.83 -3.60 37.42
C LEU A 914 27.56 -4.16 38.83
N THR A 915 26.64 -5.11 38.96
CA THR A 915 26.29 -5.71 40.25
C THR A 915 27.28 -6.80 40.67
N PRO A 916 27.66 -6.90 41.96
CA PRO A 916 28.46 -8.02 42.47
C PRO A 916 27.69 -9.35 42.49
N SER A 917 26.38 -9.34 42.26
CA SER A 917 25.53 -10.53 42.31
C SER A 917 25.57 -11.36 41.02
N LEU A 918 26.21 -10.85 39.96
CA LEU A 918 26.31 -11.51 38.65
C LEU A 918 27.78 -11.67 38.22
N ALA A 919 28.11 -12.84 37.68
CA ALA A 919 29.40 -13.16 37.07
C ALA A 919 29.49 -12.53 35.67
N THR A 920 29.99 -11.30 35.60
CA THR A 920 29.87 -10.44 34.41
C THR A 920 31.20 -9.91 33.90
N THR A 921 32.27 -9.99 34.69
CA THR A 921 33.61 -9.58 34.26
C THR A 921 34.34 -10.72 33.53
N PRO A 922 35.39 -10.42 32.73
CA PRO A 922 36.15 -11.45 32.02
C PRO A 922 36.70 -12.56 32.92
N ASP A 923 37.11 -12.21 34.15
CA ASP A 923 37.66 -13.17 35.11
C ASP A 923 36.59 -14.06 35.76
N GLU A 924 35.33 -13.60 35.80
CA GLU A 924 34.21 -14.32 36.41
C GLU A 924 33.47 -15.24 35.44
N ILE A 925 33.38 -14.85 34.16
CA ILE A 925 32.58 -15.52 33.13
C ILE A 925 32.99 -17.00 32.88
N GLY A 926 34.20 -17.38 33.31
CA GLY A 926 34.74 -18.74 33.26
C GLY A 926 34.61 -19.56 34.55
N LEU A 927 34.16 -18.97 35.66
CA LEU A 927 34.18 -19.59 36.99
C LEU A 927 32.89 -20.33 37.36
N GLY A 928 31.82 -20.16 36.57
CA GLY A 928 30.52 -20.76 36.86
C GLY A 928 29.51 -20.60 35.73
N ARG A 929 28.24 -20.88 36.04
CA ARG A 929 27.12 -20.72 35.11
C ARG A 929 26.79 -19.23 34.98
N THR A 930 26.85 -18.70 33.76
CA THR A 930 26.59 -17.27 33.52
C THR A 930 25.17 -17.03 33.02
N LEU A 931 24.77 -15.76 32.95
CA LEU A 931 23.49 -15.37 32.35
C LEU A 931 23.34 -15.88 30.91
N ALA A 932 24.43 -15.95 30.14
CA ALA A 932 24.40 -16.53 28.79
C ALA A 932 23.97 -18.00 28.77
N ASP A 933 24.50 -18.79 29.71
CA ASP A 933 24.16 -20.21 29.85
C ASP A 933 22.70 -20.38 30.28
N VAL A 934 22.20 -19.49 31.15
CA VAL A 934 20.79 -19.44 31.59
C VAL A 934 19.85 -19.14 30.42
N LEU A 935 20.09 -18.05 29.69
CA LEU A 935 19.21 -17.62 28.60
C LEU A 935 19.21 -18.61 27.44
N SER A 936 20.36 -19.21 27.13
CA SER A 936 20.47 -20.24 26.10
C SER A 936 19.66 -21.50 26.46
N ALA A 937 19.77 -21.96 27.71
CA ALA A 937 18.99 -23.10 28.21
C ALA A 937 17.47 -22.82 28.18
N LEU A 938 17.04 -21.64 28.63
CA LEU A 938 15.62 -21.24 28.60
C LEU A 938 15.08 -21.14 27.17
N GLY A 939 15.84 -20.54 26.25
CA GLY A 939 15.47 -20.47 24.84
C GLY A 939 15.31 -21.86 24.22
N ALA A 940 16.22 -22.79 24.54
CA ALA A 940 16.12 -24.19 24.10
C ALA A 940 14.91 -24.92 24.70
N GLU A 941 14.64 -24.74 25.99
CA GLU A 941 13.58 -25.43 26.70
C GLU A 941 12.17 -25.01 26.27
N PHE A 942 11.92 -23.69 26.19
CA PHE A 942 10.59 -23.17 25.89
C PHE A 942 10.33 -22.96 24.40
N ASN A 943 11.38 -23.04 23.58
CA ASN A 943 11.34 -22.76 22.15
C ASN A 943 10.66 -21.43 21.81
N LYS A 944 11.00 -20.37 22.56
CA LYS A 944 10.50 -19.01 22.35
C LYS A 944 11.65 -18.06 22.02
N PRO A 945 11.41 -16.95 21.30
CA PRO A 945 12.39 -15.90 21.10
C PRO A 945 12.90 -15.31 22.42
N VAL A 946 14.22 -15.31 22.62
CA VAL A 946 14.89 -14.72 23.78
C VAL A 946 15.98 -13.77 23.30
N ALA A 947 16.02 -12.55 23.84
CA ALA A 947 17.07 -11.57 23.58
C ALA A 947 17.60 -10.97 24.88
N ALA A 948 18.84 -10.47 24.83
CA ALA A 948 19.51 -9.86 25.97
C ALA A 948 19.85 -8.38 25.72
N VAL A 949 19.91 -7.59 26.79
CA VAL A 949 20.45 -6.24 26.81
C VAL A 949 21.61 -6.20 27.79
N VAL A 950 22.72 -5.61 27.35
CA VAL A 950 23.88 -5.30 28.18
C VAL A 950 24.21 -3.82 27.98
N ASP A 951 23.55 -2.98 28.77
CA ASP A 951 23.77 -1.52 28.78
C ASP A 951 25.01 -1.18 29.63
N ALA A 952 26.19 -1.46 29.05
CA ALA A 952 27.47 -1.23 29.71
C ALA A 952 28.63 -1.03 28.72
N GLY A 953 29.72 -0.45 29.23
CA GLY A 953 30.92 -0.13 28.47
C GLY A 953 31.85 -1.31 28.17
N ALA A 954 33.01 -1.00 27.59
CA ALA A 954 33.95 -1.96 27.00
C ALA A 954 34.46 -3.08 27.93
N ALA A 955 34.40 -2.88 29.26
CA ALA A 955 34.77 -3.91 30.23
C ALA A 955 33.92 -5.19 30.12
N TYR A 956 32.70 -5.07 29.57
CA TYR A 956 31.72 -6.16 29.49
C TYR A 956 31.59 -6.77 28.09
N GLU A 957 32.52 -6.48 27.16
CA GLU A 957 32.54 -7.10 25.82
C GLU A 957 32.67 -8.62 25.86
N GLY A 958 33.34 -9.15 26.90
CA GLY A 958 33.43 -10.60 27.12
C GLY A 958 32.05 -11.24 27.35
N LEU A 959 31.17 -10.57 28.12
CA LEU A 959 29.80 -11.04 28.37
C LEU A 959 28.98 -11.01 27.09
N VAL A 960 29.05 -9.90 26.33
CA VAL A 960 28.33 -9.76 25.06
C VAL A 960 28.78 -10.82 24.05
N ARG A 961 30.09 -11.10 23.96
CA ARG A 961 30.60 -12.17 23.13
C ARG A 961 30.06 -13.53 23.55
N LYS A 962 30.09 -13.86 24.85
CA LYS A 962 29.57 -15.14 25.35
C LYS A 962 28.07 -15.32 25.08
N LEU A 963 27.27 -14.27 25.26
CA LEU A 963 25.84 -14.28 24.92
C LEU A 963 25.61 -14.58 23.43
N ARG A 964 26.36 -13.93 22.54
CA ARG A 964 26.25 -14.15 21.08
C ARG A 964 26.72 -15.55 20.66
N GLU A 965 27.80 -16.04 21.26
CA GLU A 965 28.28 -17.41 21.05
C GLU A 965 27.24 -18.45 21.53
N ALA A 966 26.49 -18.12 22.59
CA ALA A 966 25.36 -18.92 23.08
C ALA A 966 24.06 -18.75 22.24
N SER A 967 24.15 -18.09 21.09
CA SER A 967 23.04 -17.79 20.18
C SER A 967 21.90 -17.00 20.85
N ILE A 968 22.27 -15.99 21.65
CA ILE A 968 21.36 -14.97 22.17
C ILE A 968 21.67 -13.63 21.49
N PRO A 969 20.70 -12.99 20.79
CA PRO A 969 20.87 -11.64 20.26
C PRO A 969 21.09 -10.64 21.40
N VAL A 970 22.05 -9.73 21.24
CA VAL A 970 22.42 -8.77 22.29
C VAL A 970 22.29 -7.33 21.82
N PHE A 971 21.56 -6.53 22.60
CA PHE A 971 21.41 -5.09 22.43
C PHE A 971 22.23 -4.32 23.46
N ARG A 972 22.51 -3.04 23.16
CA ARG A 972 23.29 -2.15 24.04
C ARG A 972 22.43 -1.17 24.83
N SER A 973 21.13 -1.11 24.57
CA SER A 973 20.17 -0.38 25.39
C SER A 973 18.81 -1.04 25.32
N ALA A 974 18.02 -0.87 26.39
CA ALA A 974 16.71 -1.47 26.51
C ALA A 974 15.69 -0.89 25.51
N ASP A 975 15.82 0.39 25.17
CA ASP A 975 14.92 1.09 24.25
C ASP A 975 15.13 0.65 22.79
N GLU A 976 16.38 0.44 22.37
CA GLU A 976 16.72 -0.17 21.08
C GLU A 976 16.26 -1.63 21.00
N ALA A 977 16.38 -2.40 22.09
CA ALA A 977 15.94 -3.78 22.13
C ALA A 977 14.43 -3.91 21.95
N MET A 978 13.63 -3.07 22.62
CA MET A 978 12.19 -3.03 22.40
C MET A 978 11.83 -2.73 20.95
N ARG A 979 12.52 -1.77 20.33
CA ARG A 979 12.32 -1.44 18.92
C ARG A 979 12.70 -2.62 18.00
N GLY A 980 13.92 -3.13 18.10
CA GLY A 980 14.42 -4.20 17.23
C GLY A 980 13.62 -5.50 17.39
N MET A 981 13.41 -5.94 18.63
CA MET A 981 12.62 -7.13 18.94
C MET A 981 11.16 -6.94 18.53
N GLY A 982 10.57 -5.78 18.79
CA GLY A 982 9.19 -5.49 18.41
C GLY A 982 8.96 -5.53 16.91
N ARG A 983 9.86 -4.92 16.12
CA ARG A 983 9.82 -5.01 14.65
C ARG A 983 9.93 -6.44 14.16
N TYR A 984 10.86 -7.22 14.72
CA TYR A 984 11.02 -8.63 14.37
C TYR A 984 9.77 -9.46 14.67
N LEU A 985 9.18 -9.32 15.87
CA LEU A 985 7.96 -10.04 16.27
C LEU A 985 6.76 -9.64 15.41
N CYS A 986 6.57 -8.34 15.15
CA CYS A 986 5.50 -7.86 14.29
C CYS A 986 5.63 -8.41 12.86
N HIS A 987 6.85 -8.45 12.33
CA HIS A 987 7.13 -9.00 11.01
C HIS A 987 6.84 -10.51 10.94
N ARG A 988 7.35 -11.30 11.90
CA ARG A 988 7.16 -12.77 11.92
C ARG A 988 5.72 -13.21 12.22
N THR A 989 4.90 -12.33 12.79
CA THR A 989 3.45 -12.62 12.99
C THR A 989 2.62 -12.27 11.76
N ALA A 990 3.16 -11.50 10.81
CA ALA A 990 2.47 -11.10 9.59
C ALA A 990 2.77 -12.02 8.38
N TRP A 991 3.90 -12.73 8.41
CA TRP A 991 4.44 -13.52 7.28
C TRP A 991 4.75 -14.97 7.66
#